data_AF-A0A7Y5NE90-F1
#
_entry.id   AF-A0A7Y5NE90-F1
#
_cell.length_a   1.000
_cell.length_b   1.000
_cell.length_c   1.000
_cell.angle_alpha   90.00
_cell.angle_beta   90.00
_cell.angle_gamma   90.00
#
_symmetry.space_group_name_H-M   'P 1'
#
loop_
_entity.id
_entity.type
_entity.pdbx_description
1 polymer ?
#
loop_
_entity_poly.entity_id
_entity_poly.type
_entity_poly.pdbx_seq_one_letter_code
_entity_poly.pdbx_strand_id
1 'polypeptide(L)'
;MLKSFRCRHDWVRLSFVILNFAVVHSIAAQELQSPATVIDTVDASVYGESAWDRRRVVPCAVAASSVNKNPAGLATAITLKNVPRYGIYEVAFYDAAGKPATYRNAPAVKVTFTGLSGEATGKVLSVYAFWEGERSFRARFMPEAFGDWCWLSESSDPNYDGYGGGLRCSGSLPDEHASMHGPVRESEKFPYTFAHADGTPFFLIGDTQWAFSSAALSWPEEFQTYVEARAQQGFNYVHGRLFTISPSGSARNEGGPAFFANSVDSLNPAYWQALDQRLAYLNSKGFVAGLVLGWPAETWPLFSSPEQVERYLAYVVNRYAAFNVVWITSGEYEKGAPITGHAYVGEWLKANDPYHHPITTHTLDTSADDFWAAKWHTTIYQQTSDPSRISTDRRFAKPVINSGFGYEGRQTADELRKDAWQIIMRGGYFVYGHTLTSDYDAVLTPENLFSKGASYITYLQDFWTNNGKDAIAWQRFTKFEDLGNSRWLAGTPGVEYVVYSEPRDAFQIALTETQSKLDGDWFETRAGRWRTHISGVTTAPITLSPPNGGCVAYFKVIKDTTPPLISNFKISDITANEATISWMTDEIATAEVQYGPNDVLQNSVRDSAQVTQHQIVLNELTPKTTYRLRVLARDVLGNLATARDTSFTTGPEVFSVFDDFNRNQIGPDWTYDGAYWHIEANELDLNANAQGGWRYLAVYNKLYNDRYTQIIELSYRWGKRADAGGVREGAVALMLDGNNTNASGYWLWHRYGRVWLWAINKGSYEGATDLGRWPGLSDPKAGDLVTIKIRQEPDANYFDYYINNKLAAIAKDSTKMFPKSEVWYTGFFRYG
;
A
#
# COMPACT_ATOMS: atom_id res chain seq x y z
N MET A 1 -36.25 37.87 -1.66
CA MET A 1 -35.87 38.93 -0.69
C MET A 1 -35.94 38.29 0.71
N LEU A 2 -34.99 38.39 1.64
CA LEU A 2 -33.69 39.10 1.70
C LEU A 2 -32.75 38.33 2.68
N LYS A 3 -31.51 38.02 2.26
CA LYS A 3 -30.18 38.03 2.98
C LYS A 3 -30.07 37.48 4.43
N SER A 4 -28.97 36.88 4.92
CA SER A 4 -27.58 36.63 4.46
C SER A 4 -26.88 35.65 5.46
N PHE A 5 -26.19 34.58 5.06
CA PHE A 5 -24.78 34.44 4.63
C PHE A 5 -23.66 34.34 5.72
N ARG A 6 -23.09 33.12 5.84
CA ARG A 6 -21.67 32.68 6.06
C ARG A 6 -20.78 33.10 7.28
N CYS A 7 -20.20 32.03 7.88
CA CYS A 7 -18.75 31.77 8.19
C CYS A 7 -18.00 32.25 9.47
N ARG A 8 -17.52 31.23 10.23
CA ARG A 8 -16.15 30.96 10.78
C ARG A 8 -15.51 31.73 11.98
N HIS A 9 -14.71 30.92 12.71
CA HIS A 9 -13.62 31.16 13.69
C HIS A 9 -14.05 31.63 15.12
N ASP A 10 -13.90 30.93 16.26
CA ASP A 10 -12.88 30.00 16.85
C ASP A 10 -11.96 30.67 17.93
N TRP A 11 -11.63 29.93 19.00
CA TRP A 11 -10.68 30.18 20.15
C TRP A 11 -11.08 30.93 21.47
N VAL A 12 -11.25 30.11 22.53
CA VAL A 12 -10.60 30.12 23.89
C VAL A 12 -10.90 31.19 24.97
N ARG A 13 -11.28 30.71 26.19
CA ARG A 13 -10.57 30.89 27.49
C ARG A 13 -11.23 30.09 28.64
N LEU A 14 -10.42 29.63 29.61
CA LEU A 14 -10.87 29.04 30.89
C LEU A 14 -9.91 29.48 32.03
N SER A 15 -10.39 29.60 33.27
CA SER A 15 -9.79 30.50 34.29
C SER A 15 -9.25 29.83 35.57
N PHE A 16 -8.28 30.54 36.16
CA PHE A 16 -7.58 30.42 37.45
C PHE A 16 -8.37 29.98 38.71
N VAL A 17 -7.63 29.44 39.70
CA VAL A 17 -7.48 30.02 41.06
C VAL A 17 -6.12 29.57 41.68
N ILE A 18 -5.84 29.88 42.95
CA ILE A 18 -4.60 30.57 43.39
C ILE A 18 -4.24 30.27 44.86
N LEU A 19 -2.93 30.22 45.25
CA LEU A 19 -2.41 30.62 46.58
C LEU A 19 -0.86 30.69 46.73
N ASN A 20 -0.31 31.92 46.66
CA ASN A 20 0.75 32.59 47.48
C ASN A 20 1.94 31.79 48.10
N PHE A 21 3.19 32.30 48.10
CA PHE A 21 3.64 33.60 48.66
C PHE A 21 4.78 34.31 47.86
N ALA A 22 5.00 35.61 48.13
CA ALA A 22 6.02 36.50 47.51
C ALA A 22 7.37 36.49 48.30
N VAL A 23 8.50 37.12 47.89
CA VAL A 23 8.75 38.57 47.70
C VAL A 23 10.06 38.88 46.91
N VAL A 24 9.93 39.62 45.80
CA VAL A 24 10.70 40.80 45.28
C VAL A 24 12.25 40.86 45.28
N HIS A 25 12.85 41.01 44.08
CA HIS A 25 13.60 42.19 43.53
C HIS A 25 14.20 41.82 42.14
N SER A 26 13.77 42.39 40.99
CA SER A 26 14.24 43.66 40.34
C SER A 26 15.65 43.52 39.69
N ILE A 27 15.97 43.84 38.41
CA ILE A 27 15.42 44.80 37.41
C ILE A 27 15.92 44.47 35.97
N ALA A 28 15.07 44.72 34.94
CA ALA A 28 15.32 45.04 33.50
C ALA A 28 16.33 44.24 32.60
N ALA A 29 16.31 44.32 31.26
CA ALA A 29 15.28 44.46 30.21
C ALA A 29 15.98 44.45 28.81
N GLN A 30 15.24 44.15 27.72
CA GLN A 30 15.63 44.32 26.29
C GLN A 30 16.79 43.44 25.73
N GLU A 31 16.85 43.09 24.44
CA GLU A 31 15.83 42.78 23.42
C GLU A 31 16.51 42.06 22.22
N LEU A 32 15.77 41.19 21.51
CA LEU A 32 15.91 40.82 20.08
C LEU A 32 17.32 40.58 19.44
N GLN A 33 17.64 39.32 19.11
CA GLN A 33 17.73 38.77 17.73
C GLN A 33 18.32 37.33 17.72
N SER A 34 18.07 36.57 16.66
CA SER A 34 18.45 35.16 16.47
C SER A 34 19.27 34.96 15.18
N PRO A 35 19.77 33.75 14.87
CA PRO A 35 20.52 32.81 15.72
C PRO A 35 21.89 32.46 15.09
N ALA A 36 22.87 32.03 15.90
CA ALA A 36 24.07 31.37 15.40
C ALA A 36 24.53 30.25 16.34
N THR A 37 24.94 29.13 15.73
CA THR A 37 25.58 27.96 16.35
C THR A 37 26.84 28.32 17.12
N VAL A 38 27.04 27.69 18.29
CA VAL A 38 28.33 27.10 18.74
C VAL A 38 28.10 26.24 20.00
N ILE A 39 28.95 25.24 20.19
CA ILE A 39 28.92 24.19 21.21
C ILE A 39 29.85 24.55 22.39
N ASP A 40 29.68 23.85 23.51
CA ASP A 40 30.49 23.83 24.74
C ASP A 40 30.46 25.03 25.69
N THR A 41 29.93 24.81 26.89
CA THR A 41 30.78 24.35 28.02
C THR A 41 29.92 23.94 29.22
N VAL A 42 30.21 22.77 29.81
CA VAL A 42 29.88 22.46 31.20
C VAL A 42 31.16 22.07 31.90
N ASP A 43 31.43 22.75 33.01
CA ASP A 43 32.65 22.68 33.80
C ASP A 43 32.77 21.33 34.55
N ALA A 44 33.98 20.81 34.60
CA ALA A 44 34.35 19.61 35.38
C ALA A 44 35.69 19.81 36.11
N SER A 45 35.89 21.00 36.68
CA SER A 45 36.95 21.23 37.66
C SER A 45 36.70 20.41 38.94
N VAL A 46 37.53 19.38 39.16
CA VAL A 46 38.23 19.02 40.42
C VAL A 46 39.08 17.77 40.10
N TYR A 47 40.37 17.97 39.84
CA TYR A 47 41.52 17.28 40.43
C TYR A 47 42.80 17.94 39.86
N GLY A 48 43.82 18.11 40.69
CA GLY A 48 44.85 19.14 40.47
C GLY A 48 45.79 18.89 39.30
N GLU A 49 45.90 19.86 38.39
CA GLU A 49 47.00 19.94 37.43
C GLU A 49 48.30 20.34 38.15
N SER A 50 49.38 19.55 37.96
CA SER A 50 50.74 20.06 38.07
C SER A 50 51.59 19.53 36.90
N ALA A 51 51.74 20.38 35.89
CA ALA A 51 52.81 20.36 34.89
C ALA A 51 53.12 19.01 34.20
N TRP A 52 52.23 18.59 33.28
CA TRP A 52 52.65 17.79 32.11
C TRP A 52 52.34 18.56 30.83
N ASP A 53 53.40 18.87 30.08
CA ASP A 53 53.39 19.81 28.95
C ASP A 53 52.54 19.31 27.77
N ARG A 54 51.71 20.20 27.22
CA ARG A 54 50.88 19.98 26.02
C ARG A 54 51.77 19.93 24.77
N ARG A 55 52.60 18.89 24.61
CA ARG A 55 53.46 18.76 23.41
C ARG A 55 53.93 17.35 23.04
N ARG A 56 53.02 16.36 23.01
CA ARG A 56 53.23 15.08 22.31
C ARG A 56 52.01 14.56 21.53
N VAL A 57 51.42 15.41 20.70
CA VAL A 57 50.91 14.90 19.42
C VAL A 57 52.15 14.66 18.56
N VAL A 58 52.69 13.44 18.56
CA VAL A 58 53.74 13.07 17.62
C VAL A 58 53.08 13.04 16.25
N PRO A 59 53.41 13.94 15.31
CA PRO A 59 52.78 13.90 14.00
C PRO A 59 53.29 12.65 13.28
N CYS A 60 52.47 12.04 12.42
CA CYS A 60 52.92 10.97 11.53
C CYS A 60 54.03 11.41 10.53
N ALA A 61 54.50 12.66 10.61
CA ALA A 61 55.78 13.12 10.07
C ALA A 61 56.99 12.27 10.50
N VAL A 62 56.97 11.59 11.66
CA VAL A 62 58.07 10.68 12.07
C VAL A 62 58.04 9.36 11.30
N ALA A 63 56.87 8.94 10.76
CA ALA A 63 56.77 7.72 9.94
C ALA A 63 57.60 7.80 8.65
N ALA A 64 57.91 9.00 8.16
CA ALA A 64 58.84 9.23 7.05
C ALA A 64 60.33 9.05 7.44
N SER A 65 60.64 8.74 8.69
CA SER A 65 62.02 8.69 9.23
C SER A 65 62.35 7.48 10.12
N SER A 66 61.37 6.63 10.47
CA SER A 66 61.60 5.46 11.33
C SER A 66 60.77 4.23 10.93
N VAL A 67 61.09 3.66 9.76
CA VAL A 67 60.87 2.22 9.53
C VAL A 67 62.23 1.54 9.67
N ASN A 68 62.26 0.50 10.52
CA ASN A 68 63.43 -0.25 11.00
C ASN A 68 64.35 0.46 12.01
N LYS A 69 64.60 -0.23 13.13
CA LYS A 69 65.90 -0.24 13.79
C LYS A 69 66.92 -0.94 12.87
N ASN A 70 67.42 -0.25 11.86
CA ASN A 70 68.58 -0.69 11.07
C ASN A 70 69.49 0.54 10.83
N PRO A 71 70.78 0.52 11.24
CA PRO A 71 71.57 1.74 11.45
C PRO A 71 72.18 2.33 10.16
N ALA A 72 71.37 2.53 9.13
CA ALA A 72 71.75 3.17 7.87
C ALA A 72 70.61 4.09 7.40
N GLY A 73 70.68 5.37 7.78
CA GLY A 73 69.61 6.34 7.52
C GLY A 73 69.46 6.69 6.04
N LEU A 74 68.29 6.38 5.47
CA LEU A 74 67.73 6.99 4.27
C LEU A 74 66.20 7.09 4.46
N ALA A 75 65.64 8.27 4.24
CA ALA A 75 64.20 8.49 4.31
C ALA A 75 63.53 8.01 3.02
N THR A 76 62.93 6.83 3.05
CA THR A 76 62.20 6.25 1.91
C THR A 76 60.72 6.61 2.02
N ALA A 77 60.10 6.99 0.90
CA ALA A 77 58.65 7.23 0.86
C ALA A 77 57.88 5.96 1.25
N ILE A 78 56.89 6.08 2.14
CA ILE A 78 56.07 4.94 2.58
C ILE A 78 55.13 4.52 1.44
N THR A 79 55.34 3.33 0.89
CA THR A 79 54.35 2.68 0.04
C THR A 79 53.18 2.23 0.91
N LEU A 80 52.07 2.98 0.89
CA LEU A 80 50.85 2.59 1.60
C LEU A 80 50.28 1.31 1.00
N LYS A 81 49.99 0.31 1.85
CA LYS A 81 49.23 -0.88 1.43
C LYS A 81 47.78 -0.47 1.19
N ASN A 82 47.25 -0.75 0.00
CA ASN A 82 45.82 -0.59 -0.25
C ASN A 82 45.02 -1.65 0.53
N VAL A 83 43.95 -1.23 1.17
CA VAL A 83 43.00 -2.07 1.91
C VAL A 83 41.60 -1.55 1.58
N PRO A 84 40.62 -2.41 1.25
CA PRO A 84 39.26 -1.93 1.06
C PRO A 84 38.64 -1.49 2.40
N ARG A 85 37.63 -0.63 2.36
CA ARG A 85 36.81 -0.32 3.55
C ARG A 85 36.22 -1.63 4.09
N TYR A 86 36.26 -1.82 5.41
CA TYR A 86 35.88 -3.06 6.09
C TYR A 86 36.77 -4.30 5.81
N GLY A 87 37.85 -4.18 5.02
CA GLY A 87 38.86 -5.24 4.91
C GLY A 87 39.82 -5.27 6.09
N ILE A 88 40.42 -6.43 6.38
CA ILE A 88 41.36 -6.56 7.50
C ILE A 88 42.79 -6.16 7.07
N TYR A 89 43.34 -5.16 7.72
CA TYR A 89 44.76 -4.83 7.71
C TYR A 89 45.45 -5.48 8.93
N GLU A 90 46.56 -6.16 8.70
CA GLU A 90 47.32 -6.82 9.76
C GLU A 90 48.69 -6.18 9.94
N VAL A 91 49.05 -5.90 11.19
CA VAL A 91 50.41 -5.51 11.61
C VAL A 91 51.01 -6.67 12.36
N ALA A 92 52.15 -7.19 11.88
CA ALA A 92 52.89 -8.26 12.54
C ALA A 92 54.16 -7.71 13.20
N PHE A 93 54.43 -8.17 14.43
CA PHE A 93 55.65 -7.87 15.17
C PHE A 93 56.38 -9.19 15.46
N TYR A 94 57.70 -9.20 15.26
CA TYR A 94 58.55 -10.34 15.51
C TYR A 94 59.86 -9.91 16.17
N ASP A 95 60.20 -10.54 17.29
CA ASP A 95 61.46 -10.31 17.99
C ASP A 95 62.47 -11.44 17.73
N ALA A 96 63.48 -11.16 16.91
CA ALA A 96 64.56 -12.12 16.63
C ALA A 96 65.53 -12.34 17.82
N ALA A 97 65.59 -11.43 18.79
CA ALA A 97 66.68 -11.33 19.76
C ALA A 97 66.29 -11.53 21.25
N GLY A 98 65.04 -11.29 21.63
CA GLY A 98 64.58 -11.40 23.02
C GLY A 98 64.29 -12.84 23.50
N LYS A 99 63.64 -12.93 24.66
CA LYS A 99 63.20 -14.23 25.23
C LYS A 99 61.83 -14.62 24.64
N PRO A 100 61.52 -15.92 24.47
CA PRO A 100 60.17 -16.35 24.10
C PRO A 100 59.12 -15.79 25.07
N ALA A 101 58.09 -15.15 24.54
CA ALA A 101 56.91 -14.82 25.31
C ALA A 101 56.03 -16.07 25.44
N THR A 102 55.26 -16.13 26.52
CA THR A 102 54.17 -17.10 26.68
C THR A 102 52.86 -16.34 26.77
N TYR A 103 51.75 -16.98 26.43
CA TYR A 103 50.41 -16.40 26.54
C TYR A 103 50.16 -15.63 27.85
N ARG A 104 50.64 -16.16 28.99
CA ARG A 104 50.50 -15.53 30.32
C ARG A 104 51.35 -14.28 30.53
N ASN A 105 52.54 -14.22 29.91
CA ASN A 105 53.56 -13.20 30.15
C ASN A 105 53.79 -12.29 28.93
N ALA A 106 52.91 -12.39 27.92
CA ALA A 106 52.97 -11.60 26.70
C ALA A 106 52.75 -10.11 27.03
N PRO A 107 53.69 -9.19 26.67
CA PRO A 107 53.48 -7.77 26.88
C PRO A 107 52.28 -7.26 26.08
N ALA A 108 51.57 -6.27 26.63
CA ALA A 108 50.57 -5.54 25.87
C ALA A 108 51.27 -4.71 24.78
N VAL A 109 50.82 -4.87 23.54
CA VAL A 109 51.25 -4.05 22.40
C VAL A 109 50.00 -3.38 21.85
N LYS A 110 49.84 -2.09 22.14
CA LYS A 110 48.75 -1.27 21.61
C LYS A 110 49.18 -0.73 20.24
N VAL A 111 48.26 -0.68 19.28
CA VAL A 111 48.50 -0.09 17.96
C VAL A 111 47.42 0.95 17.70
N THR A 112 47.84 2.21 17.64
CA THR A 112 46.96 3.37 17.47
C THR A 112 46.98 3.80 16.00
N PHE A 113 45.86 3.64 15.30
CA PHE A 113 45.63 4.06 13.93
C PHE A 113 45.04 5.48 13.90
N THR A 114 45.57 6.36 13.06
CA THR A 114 45.11 7.75 12.89
C THR A 114 44.90 8.05 11.41
N GLY A 115 43.71 8.54 11.06
CA GLY A 115 43.36 8.92 9.69
C GLY A 115 43.86 10.31 9.32
N LEU A 116 44.51 10.40 8.16
CA LEU A 116 45.27 11.56 7.67
C LEU A 116 44.60 12.32 6.53
N SER A 117 43.67 11.69 5.82
CA SER A 117 42.97 12.28 4.66
C SER A 117 41.57 11.69 4.46
N GLY A 118 40.77 12.30 3.59
CA GLY A 118 39.42 11.82 3.27
C GLY A 118 38.46 11.80 4.48
N GLU A 119 37.54 10.83 4.48
CA GLU A 119 36.61 10.56 5.60
C GLU A 119 37.34 10.09 6.87
N ALA A 120 38.56 9.58 6.73
CA ALA A 120 39.39 9.14 7.85
C ALA A 120 39.99 10.31 8.65
N THR A 121 40.08 11.52 8.07
CA THR A 121 40.75 12.69 8.68
C THR A 121 40.34 12.91 10.14
N GLY A 122 41.31 12.78 11.07
CA GLY A 122 41.08 13.00 12.50
C GLY A 122 40.41 11.85 13.26
N LYS A 123 39.98 10.77 12.58
CA LYS A 123 39.55 9.54 13.24
C LYS A 123 40.76 8.84 13.85
N VAL A 124 40.59 8.35 15.08
CA VAL A 124 41.60 7.57 15.81
C VAL A 124 40.97 6.29 16.32
N LEU A 125 41.61 5.15 16.10
CA LEU A 125 41.20 3.87 16.68
C LEU A 125 42.42 3.16 17.27
N SER A 126 42.31 2.62 18.48
CA SER A 126 43.33 1.79 19.09
C SER A 126 42.86 0.34 19.12
N VAL A 127 43.73 -0.58 18.70
CA VAL A 127 43.56 -2.02 18.85
C VAL A 127 44.77 -2.57 19.63
N TYR A 128 44.65 -3.73 20.25
CA TYR A 128 45.79 -4.42 20.84
C TYR A 128 46.22 -5.62 19.98
N ALA A 129 47.50 -5.95 20.00
CA ALA A 129 48.01 -7.16 19.37
C ALA A 129 47.71 -8.40 20.24
N PHE A 130 47.46 -9.53 19.60
CA PHE A 130 47.42 -10.85 20.22
C PHE A 130 48.72 -11.61 19.94
N TRP A 131 49.06 -12.53 20.84
CA TRP A 131 50.23 -13.41 20.73
C TRP A 131 49.94 -14.59 19.78
N GLU A 132 50.87 -14.89 18.88
CA GLU A 132 50.72 -15.95 17.87
C GLU A 132 51.59 -17.18 18.10
N GLY A 133 52.30 -17.21 19.24
CA GLY A 133 53.31 -18.21 19.52
C GLY A 133 54.70 -17.60 19.60
N GLU A 134 55.54 -18.18 20.46
CA GLU A 134 56.93 -17.79 20.70
C GLU A 134 57.13 -16.28 20.89
N ARG A 135 57.54 -15.57 19.82
CA ARG A 135 57.90 -14.15 19.81
C ARG A 135 57.13 -13.35 18.74
N SER A 136 56.04 -13.93 18.23
CA SER A 136 55.20 -13.33 17.20
C SER A 136 53.94 -12.71 17.82
N PHE A 137 53.62 -11.50 17.38
CA PHE A 137 52.41 -10.77 17.75
C PHE A 137 51.74 -10.21 16.51
N ARG A 138 50.41 -10.11 16.52
CA ARG A 138 49.63 -9.53 15.42
C ARG A 138 48.54 -8.62 15.93
N ALA A 139 48.40 -7.44 15.34
CA ALA A 139 47.25 -6.56 15.52
C ALA A 139 46.41 -6.55 14.23
N ARG A 140 45.09 -6.54 14.37
CA ARG A 140 44.13 -6.49 13.25
C ARG A 140 43.33 -5.20 13.29
N PHE A 141 43.28 -4.50 12.15
CA PHE A 141 42.57 -3.24 11.99
C PHE A 141 41.62 -3.29 10.79
N MET A 142 40.38 -2.86 10.99
CA MET A 142 39.34 -2.76 9.97
C MET A 142 38.99 -1.27 9.75
N PRO A 143 39.38 -0.66 8.61
CA PRO A 143 39.10 0.75 8.37
C PRO A 143 37.63 0.95 7.96
N GLU A 144 36.87 1.71 8.74
CA GLU A 144 35.48 2.08 8.44
C GLU A 144 35.35 3.38 7.62
N ALA A 145 36.45 4.02 7.22
CA ALA A 145 36.42 5.32 6.53
C ALA A 145 37.50 5.43 5.44
N PHE A 146 37.12 5.97 4.28
CA PHE A 146 38.03 6.16 3.16
C PHE A 146 39.08 7.24 3.45
N GLY A 147 40.33 6.99 3.06
CA GLY A 147 41.46 7.89 3.29
C GLY A 147 42.76 7.16 3.61
N ASP A 148 43.83 7.93 3.76
CA ASP A 148 45.11 7.41 4.23
C ASP A 148 45.11 7.33 5.76
N TRP A 149 45.66 6.24 6.29
CA TRP A 149 45.83 6.02 7.73
C TRP A 149 47.30 5.74 8.03
N CYS A 150 47.82 6.34 9.10
CA CYS A 150 49.07 5.91 9.72
C CYS A 150 48.78 5.13 11.01
N TRP A 151 49.77 4.40 11.51
CA TRP A 151 49.71 3.77 12.82
C TRP A 151 51.04 3.84 13.57
N LEU A 152 50.96 3.76 14.90
CA LEU A 152 52.09 3.70 15.84
C LEU A 152 51.82 2.61 16.88
N SER A 153 52.84 1.82 17.23
CA SER A 153 52.79 0.86 18.34
C SER A 153 53.32 1.44 19.65
N GLU A 154 52.67 1.08 20.75
CA GLU A 154 53.01 1.46 22.12
C GLU A 154 53.12 0.18 22.97
N SER A 155 54.24 -0.05 23.65
CA SER A 155 54.43 -1.21 24.54
C SER A 155 55.40 -0.93 25.68
N SER A 156 55.25 -1.66 26.79
CA SER A 156 56.27 -1.70 27.85
C SER A 156 57.52 -2.48 27.46
N ASP A 157 57.44 -3.30 26.40
CA ASP A 157 58.58 -4.01 25.83
C ASP A 157 59.18 -3.20 24.66
N PRO A 158 60.44 -2.74 24.77
CA PRO A 158 61.08 -1.91 23.74
C PRO A 158 61.35 -2.66 22.42
N ASN A 159 61.09 -3.97 22.33
CA ASN A 159 61.13 -4.74 21.09
C ASN A 159 59.82 -4.64 20.28
N TYR A 160 58.73 -4.13 20.87
CA TYR A 160 57.44 -3.92 20.21
C TYR A 160 56.96 -2.46 20.25
N ASP A 161 57.62 -1.60 21.04
CA ASP A 161 57.34 -0.16 21.15
C ASP A 161 57.90 0.67 19.98
N GLY A 162 57.18 1.72 19.57
CA GLY A 162 57.67 2.77 18.67
C GLY A 162 57.76 2.41 17.18
N TYR A 163 57.17 1.29 16.74
CA TYR A 163 57.07 0.95 15.32
C TYR A 163 55.90 1.69 14.68
N GLY A 164 56.02 2.07 13.41
CA GLY A 164 54.94 2.72 12.68
C GLY A 164 54.87 2.31 11.23
N GLY A 165 53.74 2.63 10.61
CA GLY A 165 53.47 2.34 9.20
C GLY A 165 52.20 3.05 8.72
N GLY A 166 51.68 2.61 7.59
CA GLY A 166 50.42 3.15 7.06
C GLY A 166 49.75 2.27 6.02
N LEU A 167 48.47 2.54 5.82
CA LEU A 167 47.61 1.95 4.80
C LEU A 167 46.82 3.03 4.07
N ARG A 168 46.31 2.69 2.90
CA ARG A 168 45.36 3.50 2.13
C ARG A 168 44.03 2.76 2.06
N CYS A 169 43.01 3.31 2.71
CA CYS A 169 41.64 2.84 2.59
C CYS A 169 41.00 3.50 1.37
N SER A 170 41.03 2.84 0.20
CA SER A 170 40.59 3.44 -1.06
C SER A 170 39.93 2.46 -2.02
N GLY A 171 39.00 2.99 -2.82
CA GLY A 171 38.39 2.29 -3.94
C GLY A 171 37.12 1.55 -3.57
N SER A 172 36.37 1.16 -4.60
CA SER A 172 35.36 0.11 -4.47
C SER A 172 36.00 -1.14 -3.90
N LEU A 173 35.21 -1.89 -3.12
CA LEU A 173 35.54 -3.28 -2.78
C LEU A 173 35.85 -4.05 -4.08
N PRO A 174 36.88 -4.92 -4.11
CA PRO A 174 37.00 -5.93 -5.16
C PRO A 174 35.68 -6.70 -5.34
N ASP A 175 35.37 -7.23 -6.52
CA ASP A 175 34.07 -7.87 -6.78
C ASP A 175 33.77 -9.02 -5.78
N GLU A 176 34.80 -9.79 -5.43
CA GLU A 176 34.82 -10.84 -4.37
C GLU A 176 34.50 -10.33 -2.95
N HIS A 177 34.52 -9.01 -2.76
CA HIS A 177 34.29 -8.29 -1.52
C HIS A 177 33.12 -7.29 -1.62
N ALA A 178 32.42 -7.19 -2.77
CA ALA A 178 31.38 -6.19 -2.99
C ALA A 178 30.18 -6.29 -2.02
N SER A 179 30.03 -7.42 -1.32
CA SER A 179 29.06 -7.69 -0.26
C SER A 179 29.52 -7.29 1.15
N MET A 180 30.74 -6.75 1.34
CA MET A 180 31.21 -6.32 2.66
C MET A 180 30.66 -4.94 3.02
N HIS A 181 29.54 -4.93 3.75
CA HIS A 181 28.89 -3.71 4.26
C HIS A 181 29.46 -3.21 5.60
N GLY A 182 30.41 -3.96 6.18
CA GLY A 182 30.99 -3.71 7.49
C GLY A 182 30.33 -4.52 8.61
N PRO A 183 30.77 -4.33 9.87
CA PRO A 183 30.22 -5.06 11.01
C PRO A 183 28.74 -4.77 11.17
N VAL A 184 27.96 -5.79 11.52
CA VAL A 184 26.55 -5.61 11.91
C VAL A 184 26.48 -4.98 13.30
N ARG A 185 25.54 -4.06 13.49
CA ARG A 185 25.21 -3.35 14.74
C ARG A 185 23.69 -3.20 14.86
N GLU A 186 23.21 -2.74 16.01
CA GLU A 186 21.82 -2.30 16.14
C GLU A 186 21.57 -1.07 15.25
N SER A 187 20.42 -0.99 14.59
CA SER A 187 20.12 0.13 13.71
C SER A 187 19.77 1.39 14.52
N GLU A 188 20.59 2.43 14.39
CA GLU A 188 20.31 3.76 14.95
C GLU A 188 19.01 4.39 14.42
N LYS A 189 18.57 3.99 13.21
CA LYS A 189 17.40 4.55 12.53
C LYS A 189 16.10 3.81 12.84
N PHE A 190 16.19 2.51 13.10
CA PHE A 190 15.06 1.61 13.20
C PHE A 190 15.23 0.70 14.43
N PRO A 191 14.71 1.10 15.62
CA PRO A 191 14.75 0.23 16.79
C PRO A 191 14.11 -1.12 16.45
N TYR A 192 14.54 -2.19 17.14
CA TYR A 192 14.25 -3.60 16.82
C TYR A 192 15.01 -4.21 15.63
N THR A 193 15.82 -3.46 14.89
CA THR A 193 16.50 -4.00 13.68
C THR A 193 18.01 -3.90 13.72
N PHE A 194 18.66 -4.64 12.82
CA PHE A 194 20.09 -4.60 12.60
C PHE A 194 20.43 -3.82 11.32
N ALA A 195 21.61 -3.21 11.30
CA ALA A 195 22.21 -2.65 10.11
C ALA A 195 23.72 -2.87 10.12
N HIS A 196 24.32 -2.95 8.95
CA HIS A 196 25.77 -2.88 8.80
C HIS A 196 26.29 -1.45 9.05
N ALA A 197 27.60 -1.31 9.27
CA ALA A 197 28.25 -0.02 9.51
C ALA A 197 28.09 1.02 8.37
N ASP A 198 27.83 0.60 7.13
CA ASP A 198 27.48 1.54 6.04
C ASP A 198 26.00 2.01 6.05
N GLY A 199 25.19 1.45 6.96
CA GLY A 199 23.76 1.73 7.09
C GLY A 199 22.83 0.78 6.32
N THR A 200 23.37 -0.22 5.62
CA THR A 200 22.59 -1.26 4.92
C THR A 200 21.80 -2.11 5.94
N PRO A 201 20.46 -2.24 5.82
CA PRO A 201 19.67 -3.07 6.73
C PRO A 201 20.09 -4.55 6.68
N PHE A 202 20.23 -5.19 7.83
CA PHE A 202 20.60 -6.61 7.93
C PHE A 202 19.39 -7.43 8.41
N PHE A 203 18.81 -8.21 7.50
CA PHE A 203 17.73 -9.14 7.83
C PHE A 203 18.33 -10.49 8.23
N LEU A 204 18.42 -10.76 9.54
CA LEU A 204 19.10 -11.95 10.05
C LEU A 204 18.32 -13.23 9.71
N ILE A 205 18.95 -14.12 8.94
CA ILE A 205 18.52 -15.49 8.69
C ILE A 205 19.65 -16.42 9.12
N GLY A 206 19.53 -16.95 10.33
CA GLY A 206 20.58 -17.72 10.99
C GLY A 206 20.46 -19.22 10.80
N ASP A 207 21.59 -19.94 10.81
CA ASP A 207 21.66 -21.39 11.03
C ASP A 207 22.55 -21.75 12.23
N THR A 208 22.36 -22.95 12.77
CA THR A 208 23.10 -23.46 13.93
C THR A 208 24.17 -24.45 13.51
N GLN A 209 25.42 -24.16 13.88
CA GLN A 209 26.54 -25.08 13.74
C GLN A 209 27.43 -25.01 14.98
N TRP A 210 27.06 -25.76 16.03
CA TRP A 210 27.80 -25.77 17.30
C TRP A 210 29.26 -26.19 17.13
N ALA A 211 29.53 -27.07 16.17
CA ALA A 211 30.84 -27.64 15.91
C ALA A 211 31.72 -26.84 14.94
N PHE A 212 31.29 -25.64 14.49
CA PHE A 212 31.93 -24.89 13.39
C PHE A 212 33.43 -24.59 13.59
N SER A 213 33.89 -24.47 14.84
CA SER A 213 35.27 -24.19 15.25
C SER A 213 36.16 -25.44 15.37
N SER A 214 35.60 -26.63 15.14
CA SER A 214 36.22 -27.94 15.42
C SER A 214 36.47 -28.76 14.14
N ALA A 215 37.33 -29.76 14.26
CA ALA A 215 37.60 -30.73 13.18
C ALA A 215 36.48 -31.78 13.00
N ALA A 216 35.33 -31.64 13.68
CA ALA A 216 34.13 -32.41 13.35
C ALA A 216 33.48 -31.94 12.03
N LEU A 217 33.78 -30.72 11.60
CA LEU A 217 33.68 -30.31 10.20
C LEU A 217 35.09 -30.07 9.71
N SER A 218 35.65 -30.97 8.90
CA SER A 218 37.00 -30.84 8.38
C SER A 218 37.20 -29.57 7.55
N TRP A 219 38.37 -28.95 7.71
CA TRP A 219 38.80 -27.83 6.87
C TRP A 219 39.74 -28.29 5.75
N PRO A 220 39.57 -27.80 4.50
CA PRO A 220 38.52 -26.88 4.06
C PRO A 220 37.20 -27.56 3.70
N GLU A 221 37.23 -28.85 3.35
CA GLU A 221 36.22 -29.50 2.50
C GLU A 221 34.78 -29.47 3.07
N GLU A 222 34.56 -30.02 4.26
CA GLU A 222 33.23 -30.08 4.88
C GLU A 222 32.75 -28.70 5.34
N PHE A 223 33.63 -27.89 5.93
CA PHE A 223 33.28 -26.56 6.39
C PHE A 223 32.86 -25.64 5.23
N GLN A 224 33.62 -25.63 4.13
CA GLN A 224 33.28 -24.83 2.96
C GLN A 224 32.00 -25.35 2.29
N THR A 225 31.81 -26.67 2.19
CA THR A 225 30.56 -27.27 1.67
C THR A 225 29.32 -26.81 2.46
N TYR A 226 29.41 -26.80 3.80
CA TYR A 226 28.34 -26.29 4.67
C TYR A 226 28.04 -24.81 4.42
N VAL A 227 29.07 -23.95 4.44
CA VAL A 227 28.91 -22.50 4.26
C VAL A 227 28.39 -22.15 2.87
N GLU A 228 28.84 -22.84 1.81
CA GLU A 228 28.35 -22.61 0.44
C GLU A 228 26.91 -23.04 0.24
N ALA A 229 26.49 -24.18 0.82
CA ALA A 229 25.09 -24.59 0.80
C ALA A 229 24.19 -23.57 1.53
N ARG A 230 24.64 -23.03 2.67
CA ARG A 230 23.91 -21.99 3.41
C ARG A 230 23.89 -20.65 2.69
N ALA A 231 24.98 -20.25 2.02
CA ALA A 231 25.04 -19.06 1.19
C ALA A 231 24.03 -19.15 0.02
N GLN A 232 24.00 -20.29 -0.67
CA GLN A 232 23.05 -20.57 -1.76
C GLN A 232 21.59 -20.52 -1.31
N GLN A 233 21.32 -20.89 -0.04
CA GLN A 233 20.01 -20.87 0.59
C GLN A 233 19.64 -19.50 1.22
N GLY A 234 20.49 -18.48 1.07
CA GLY A 234 20.22 -17.13 1.55
C GLY A 234 20.43 -16.89 3.06
N PHE A 235 20.98 -17.85 3.79
CA PHE A 235 21.41 -17.64 5.17
C PHE A 235 22.59 -16.66 5.22
N ASN A 236 22.66 -15.87 6.29
CA ASN A 236 23.68 -14.82 6.47
C ASN A 236 24.22 -14.71 7.90
N TYR A 237 23.82 -15.63 8.79
CA TYR A 237 24.31 -15.71 10.16
C TYR A 237 24.53 -17.17 10.55
N VAL A 238 25.64 -17.47 11.22
CA VAL A 238 25.90 -18.79 11.82
C VAL A 238 26.43 -18.59 13.23
N HIS A 239 25.84 -19.25 14.23
CA HIS A 239 26.42 -19.32 15.58
C HIS A 239 26.97 -20.70 15.91
N GLY A 240 27.97 -20.71 16.80
CA GLY A 240 28.59 -21.93 17.28
C GLY A 240 29.50 -21.71 18.49
N ARG A 241 30.04 -22.81 19.03
CA ARG A 241 30.91 -22.79 20.21
C ARG A 241 32.32 -22.36 19.83
N LEU A 242 32.89 -21.36 20.51
CA LEU A 242 34.25 -20.90 20.19
C LEU A 242 35.31 -21.97 20.49
N PHE A 243 35.10 -22.78 21.53
CA PHE A 243 35.81 -24.03 21.81
C PHE A 243 34.98 -24.93 22.75
N THR A 244 35.41 -26.18 22.97
CA THR A 244 34.87 -27.12 23.99
C THR A 244 36.02 -27.92 24.62
N ILE A 245 35.73 -28.72 25.64
CA ILE A 245 36.66 -29.58 26.39
C ILE A 245 36.19 -31.04 26.52
N SER A 246 35.58 -31.59 25.47
CA SER A 246 35.25 -33.01 25.40
C SER A 246 36.47 -33.94 25.62
N PRO A 247 36.37 -34.95 26.51
CA PRO A 247 37.35 -36.04 26.63
C PRO A 247 37.44 -36.96 25.39
N SER A 248 36.45 -36.95 24.49
CA SER A 248 36.38 -37.86 23.34
C SER A 248 37.24 -37.47 22.14
N GLY A 249 37.97 -36.35 22.22
CA GLY A 249 38.84 -35.87 21.15
C GLY A 249 38.18 -34.97 20.11
N SER A 250 36.88 -34.66 20.23
CA SER A 250 36.18 -33.61 19.45
C SER A 250 36.54 -32.18 19.88
N ALA A 251 37.24 -32.02 21.01
CA ALA A 251 37.70 -30.75 21.58
C ALA A 251 38.91 -30.12 20.88
N ARG A 252 39.00 -30.25 19.55
CA ARG A 252 40.14 -29.80 18.75
C ARG A 252 39.72 -29.44 17.33
N ASN A 253 40.54 -28.64 16.67
CA ASN A 253 40.51 -28.47 15.23
C ASN A 253 41.83 -28.94 14.60
N GLU A 254 42.08 -28.56 13.35
CA GLU A 254 43.29 -28.90 12.60
C GLU A 254 44.58 -28.45 13.31
N GLY A 255 44.50 -27.41 14.16
CA GLY A 255 45.60 -26.92 15.00
C GLY A 255 45.75 -27.60 16.36
N GLY A 256 44.94 -28.61 16.70
CA GLY A 256 44.93 -29.26 18.02
C GLY A 256 43.88 -28.67 18.97
N PRO A 257 43.99 -28.84 20.31
CA PRO A 257 43.04 -28.28 21.27
C PRO A 257 43.26 -26.78 21.46
N ALA A 258 42.24 -26.02 21.89
CA ALA A 258 42.35 -24.58 22.15
C ALA A 258 43.39 -24.21 23.23
N PHE A 259 43.55 -25.11 24.21
CA PHE A 259 44.44 -25.00 25.35
C PHE A 259 45.14 -26.34 25.60
N PHE A 260 46.46 -26.32 25.83
CA PHE A 260 47.21 -27.51 26.20
C PHE A 260 46.90 -27.95 27.63
N ALA A 261 46.81 -29.26 27.85
CA ALA A 261 46.51 -29.88 29.15
C ALA A 261 45.24 -29.32 29.84
N ASN A 262 44.28 -28.80 29.06
CA ASN A 262 43.07 -28.11 29.52
C ASN A 262 43.34 -26.93 30.47
N SER A 263 44.53 -26.33 30.43
CA SER A 263 44.90 -25.17 31.22
C SER A 263 44.70 -23.88 30.42
N VAL A 264 43.81 -22.99 30.88
CA VAL A 264 43.58 -21.69 30.25
C VAL A 264 44.81 -20.77 30.23
N ASP A 265 45.86 -21.08 31.00
CA ASP A 265 47.16 -20.40 30.96
C ASP A 265 48.09 -20.91 29.85
N SER A 266 47.76 -22.04 29.22
CA SER A 266 48.57 -22.74 28.20
C SER A 266 47.87 -22.74 26.85
N LEU A 267 47.49 -21.55 26.35
CA LEU A 267 46.85 -21.38 25.04
C LEU A 267 47.68 -21.95 23.89
N ASN A 268 47.02 -22.61 22.94
CA ASN A 268 47.61 -23.16 21.72
C ASN A 268 47.33 -22.26 20.51
N PRO A 269 48.29 -21.47 20.00
CA PRO A 269 48.05 -20.54 18.89
C PRO A 269 47.55 -21.20 17.60
N ALA A 270 47.94 -22.45 17.34
CA ALA A 270 47.56 -23.15 16.11
C ALA A 270 46.04 -23.39 16.01
N TYR A 271 45.35 -23.63 17.14
CA TYR A 271 43.89 -23.74 17.17
C TYR A 271 43.21 -22.46 16.70
N TRP A 272 43.69 -21.32 17.21
CA TRP A 272 43.13 -20.00 16.91
C TRP A 272 43.50 -19.53 15.50
N GLN A 273 44.66 -19.94 14.97
CA GLN A 273 45.04 -19.74 13.57
C GLN A 273 44.15 -20.55 12.61
N ALA A 274 43.78 -21.79 12.95
CA ALA A 274 42.82 -22.57 12.16
C ALA A 274 41.40 -21.96 12.21
N LEU A 275 41.00 -21.39 13.34
CA LEU A 275 39.73 -20.65 13.46
C LEU A 275 39.72 -19.34 12.66
N ASP A 276 40.85 -18.63 12.55
CA ASP A 276 40.95 -17.43 11.69
C ASP A 276 40.49 -17.73 10.24
N GLN A 277 40.91 -18.86 9.69
CA GLN A 277 40.61 -19.25 8.30
C GLN A 277 39.10 -19.49 8.10
N ARG A 278 38.46 -20.11 9.09
CA ARG A 278 37.00 -20.39 9.11
C ARG A 278 36.17 -19.11 9.20
N LEU A 279 36.56 -18.18 10.08
CA LEU A 279 35.87 -16.88 10.22
C LEU A 279 36.10 -15.97 9.01
N ALA A 280 37.31 -15.94 8.44
CA ALA A 280 37.60 -15.24 7.20
C ALA A 280 36.70 -15.74 6.05
N TYR A 281 36.54 -17.07 5.94
CA TYR A 281 35.70 -17.67 4.90
C TYR A 281 34.22 -17.36 5.09
N LEU A 282 33.68 -17.49 6.32
CA LEU A 282 32.32 -17.06 6.64
C LEU A 282 32.07 -15.60 6.23
N ASN A 283 32.92 -14.68 6.66
CA ASN A 283 32.77 -13.26 6.32
C ASN A 283 32.92 -12.99 4.81
N SER A 284 33.82 -13.67 4.09
CA SER A 284 33.93 -13.54 2.63
C SER A 284 32.69 -14.04 1.88
N LYS A 285 31.91 -14.93 2.48
CA LYS A 285 30.61 -15.40 1.98
C LYS A 285 29.43 -14.55 2.49
N GLY A 286 29.71 -13.43 3.17
CA GLY A 286 28.71 -12.49 3.68
C GLY A 286 28.10 -12.86 5.04
N PHE A 287 28.61 -13.89 5.73
CA PHE A 287 28.07 -14.32 7.02
C PHE A 287 28.59 -13.47 8.18
N VAL A 288 27.71 -13.23 9.15
CA VAL A 288 28.05 -12.82 10.52
C VAL A 288 28.26 -14.08 11.37
N ALA A 289 29.31 -14.13 12.18
CA ALA A 289 29.59 -15.27 13.06
C ALA A 289 29.20 -15.00 14.52
N GLY A 290 28.21 -15.73 15.03
CA GLY A 290 27.82 -15.72 16.45
C GLY A 290 28.78 -16.57 17.30
N LEU A 291 29.63 -15.90 18.08
CA LEU A 291 30.71 -16.53 18.84
C LEU A 291 30.27 -16.80 20.28
N VAL A 292 29.91 -18.05 20.60
CA VAL A 292 29.65 -18.46 21.99
C VAL A 292 30.95 -18.62 22.75
N LEU A 293 31.24 -17.65 23.62
CA LEU A 293 32.50 -17.54 24.37
C LEU A 293 32.68 -18.63 25.42
N GLY A 294 31.58 -19.22 25.91
CA GLY A 294 31.66 -20.39 26.78
C GLY A 294 30.32 -20.98 27.22
N TRP A 295 30.38 -22.08 27.97
CA TRP A 295 29.24 -22.79 28.53
C TRP A 295 29.42 -23.00 30.05
N PRO A 296 28.38 -22.82 30.90
CA PRO A 296 28.52 -22.86 32.36
C PRO A 296 29.02 -24.19 32.92
N ALA A 297 28.69 -25.30 32.25
CA ALA A 297 29.04 -26.66 32.67
C ALA A 297 30.27 -27.25 31.96
N GLU A 298 30.87 -26.52 31.01
CA GLU A 298 32.01 -27.01 30.20
C GLU A 298 33.22 -26.06 30.32
N THR A 299 33.16 -24.89 29.70
CA THR A 299 34.36 -24.06 29.53
C THR A 299 34.53 -22.99 30.60
N TRP A 300 33.45 -22.39 31.11
CA TRP A 300 33.53 -21.39 32.18
C TRP A 300 34.18 -21.92 33.47
N PRO A 301 33.98 -23.18 33.91
CA PRO A 301 34.66 -23.75 35.07
C PRO A 301 36.19 -23.89 34.96
N LEU A 302 36.77 -23.73 33.76
CA LEU A 302 38.24 -23.74 33.58
C LEU A 302 38.90 -22.45 34.07
N PHE A 303 38.13 -21.38 34.22
CA PHE A 303 38.60 -20.06 34.62
C PHE A 303 38.44 -19.90 36.13
N SER A 304 39.56 -20.03 36.86
CA SER A 304 39.60 -19.97 38.32
C SER A 304 39.73 -18.55 38.89
N SER A 305 39.89 -17.54 38.04
CA SER A 305 40.18 -16.15 38.42
C SER A 305 39.69 -15.14 37.36
N PRO A 306 39.29 -13.91 37.74
CA PRO A 306 38.95 -12.85 36.79
C PRO A 306 40.09 -12.58 35.78
N GLU A 307 41.34 -12.61 36.23
CA GLU A 307 42.51 -12.36 35.39
C GLU A 307 42.70 -13.44 34.31
N GLN A 308 42.23 -14.66 34.52
CA GLN A 308 42.18 -15.69 33.47
C GLN A 308 41.07 -15.41 32.46
N VAL A 309 39.90 -14.93 32.91
CA VAL A 309 38.78 -14.52 32.05
C VAL A 309 39.18 -13.33 31.18
N GLU A 310 39.67 -12.23 31.76
CA GLU A 310 40.04 -11.03 31.01
C GLU A 310 41.15 -11.28 29.99
N ARG A 311 42.16 -12.10 30.32
CA ARG A 311 43.22 -12.44 29.36
C ARG A 311 42.69 -13.24 28.17
N TYR A 312 41.71 -14.14 28.40
CA TYR A 312 41.03 -14.87 27.34
C TYR A 312 40.14 -13.97 26.50
N LEU A 313 39.31 -13.12 27.12
CA LEU A 313 38.47 -12.15 26.41
C LEU A 313 39.33 -11.18 25.58
N ALA A 314 40.42 -10.65 26.14
CA ALA A 314 41.37 -9.81 25.42
C ALA A 314 42.00 -10.56 24.24
N TYR A 315 42.42 -11.81 24.42
CA TYR A 315 42.95 -12.60 23.31
C TYR A 315 41.94 -12.78 22.16
N VAL A 316 40.69 -13.12 22.50
CA VAL A 316 39.60 -13.34 21.54
C VAL A 316 39.21 -12.03 20.84
N VAL A 317 38.98 -10.95 21.58
CA VAL A 317 38.60 -9.63 21.03
C VAL A 317 39.73 -9.07 20.16
N ASN A 318 40.97 -9.06 20.64
CA ASN A 318 42.12 -8.57 19.86
C ASN A 318 42.32 -9.36 18.56
N ARG A 319 41.96 -10.65 18.55
CA ARG A 319 42.08 -11.55 17.40
C ARG A 319 40.91 -11.48 16.43
N TYR A 320 39.69 -11.28 16.91
CA TYR A 320 38.47 -11.46 16.11
C TYR A 320 37.57 -10.22 15.99
N ALA A 321 37.79 -9.13 16.73
CA ALA A 321 36.97 -7.93 16.58
C ALA A 321 37.12 -7.23 15.21
N ALA A 322 38.15 -7.53 14.42
CA ALA A 322 38.24 -7.03 13.03
C ALA A 322 37.38 -7.84 12.03
N PHE A 323 36.69 -8.89 12.48
CA PHE A 323 35.78 -9.72 11.70
C PHE A 323 34.33 -9.34 11.99
N ASN A 324 33.40 -9.66 11.10
CA ASN A 324 31.97 -9.43 11.32
C ASN A 324 31.41 -10.54 12.23
N VAL A 325 31.27 -10.22 13.53
CA VAL A 325 30.94 -11.16 14.60
C VAL A 325 29.81 -10.65 15.51
N VAL A 326 29.21 -11.56 16.28
CA VAL A 326 28.33 -11.25 17.42
C VAL A 326 28.88 -11.96 18.65
N TRP A 327 29.05 -11.24 19.75
CA TRP A 327 29.58 -11.82 20.99
C TRP A 327 28.45 -12.43 21.81
N ILE A 328 28.48 -13.75 22.00
CA ILE A 328 27.52 -14.47 22.84
C ILE A 328 28.23 -14.87 24.13
N THR A 329 27.96 -14.15 25.24
CA THR A 329 28.70 -14.27 26.50
C THR A 329 28.59 -15.65 27.14
N SER A 330 27.52 -16.40 26.88
CA SER A 330 27.40 -17.79 27.31
C SER A 330 26.29 -18.49 26.53
N GLY A 331 26.44 -19.80 26.34
CA GLY A 331 25.33 -20.71 25.99
C GLY A 331 24.58 -21.14 27.24
N GLU A 332 23.25 -21.06 27.22
CA GLU A 332 22.32 -21.51 28.28
C GLU A 332 22.80 -21.13 29.70
N TYR A 333 23.06 -19.83 29.90
CA TYR A 333 23.79 -19.31 31.08
C TYR A 333 23.18 -19.75 32.42
N GLU A 334 21.85 -19.93 32.46
CA GLU A 334 21.08 -20.34 33.63
C GLU A 334 21.43 -21.76 34.14
N LYS A 335 22.10 -22.59 33.32
CA LYS A 335 22.46 -23.98 33.68
C LYS A 335 23.64 -24.12 34.66
N GLY A 336 24.22 -23.04 35.17
CA GLY A 336 25.19 -23.17 36.26
C GLY A 336 26.08 -21.98 36.59
N ALA A 337 25.95 -20.83 35.94
CA ALA A 337 26.82 -19.68 36.18
C ALA A 337 26.03 -18.45 36.66
N PRO A 338 26.57 -17.64 37.58
CA PRO A 338 25.85 -16.54 38.20
C PRO A 338 25.67 -15.36 37.22
N ILE A 339 24.51 -14.71 37.29
CA ILE A 339 24.15 -13.49 36.52
C ILE A 339 25.27 -12.44 36.58
N THR A 340 25.89 -12.25 37.74
CA THR A 340 26.99 -11.28 37.95
C THR A 340 28.25 -11.62 37.14
N GLY A 341 28.54 -12.89 36.90
CA GLY A 341 29.67 -13.32 36.07
C GLY A 341 29.45 -12.99 34.59
N HIS A 342 28.23 -13.22 34.08
CA HIS A 342 27.88 -12.87 32.70
C HIS A 342 27.78 -11.36 32.49
N ALA A 343 27.22 -10.62 33.46
CA ALA A 343 27.24 -9.16 33.44
C ALA A 343 28.67 -8.61 33.36
N TYR A 344 29.60 -9.18 34.13
CA TYR A 344 31.01 -8.80 34.11
C TYR A 344 31.67 -9.05 32.73
N VAL A 345 31.47 -10.24 32.14
CA VAL A 345 31.96 -10.54 30.77
C VAL A 345 31.37 -9.55 29.76
N GLY A 346 30.06 -9.25 29.86
CA GLY A 346 29.37 -8.33 28.98
C GLY A 346 29.89 -6.88 29.06
N GLU A 347 29.97 -6.31 30.27
CA GLU A 347 30.54 -4.98 30.48
C GLU A 347 32.01 -4.91 30.04
N TRP A 348 32.80 -5.97 30.26
CA TRP A 348 34.17 -6.05 29.78
C TRP A 348 34.23 -5.99 28.25
N LEU A 349 33.41 -6.77 27.54
CA LEU A 349 33.32 -6.72 26.07
C LEU A 349 32.91 -5.33 25.58
N LYS A 350 31.91 -4.71 26.22
CA LYS A 350 31.41 -3.38 25.83
C LYS A 350 32.47 -2.29 25.99
N ALA A 351 33.38 -2.43 26.95
CA ALA A 351 34.50 -1.51 27.18
C ALA A 351 35.71 -1.77 26.28
N ASN A 352 35.89 -2.99 25.76
CA ASN A 352 37.14 -3.41 25.09
C ASN A 352 36.99 -3.80 23.61
N ASP A 353 35.79 -3.99 23.06
CA ASP A 353 35.59 -4.14 21.61
C ASP A 353 35.64 -2.76 20.91
N PRO A 354 36.69 -2.47 20.10
CA PRO A 354 36.86 -1.18 19.45
C PRO A 354 35.87 -0.93 18.30
N TYR A 355 35.15 -1.95 17.83
CA TYR A 355 34.16 -1.83 16.75
C TYR A 355 32.71 -1.98 17.24
N HIS A 356 32.50 -2.16 18.54
CA HIS A 356 31.17 -2.19 19.17
C HIS A 356 30.19 -3.16 18.50
N HIS A 357 30.58 -4.43 18.34
CA HIS A 357 29.67 -5.47 17.86
C HIS A 357 28.49 -5.70 18.82
N PRO A 358 27.39 -6.31 18.35
CA PRO A 358 26.32 -6.76 19.21
C PRO A 358 26.85 -7.76 20.25
N ILE A 359 26.46 -7.55 21.50
CA ILE A 359 26.78 -8.45 22.61
C ILE A 359 25.46 -8.94 23.21
N THR A 360 25.37 -10.24 23.47
CA THR A 360 24.19 -10.88 24.02
C THR A 360 24.57 -12.10 24.87
N THR A 361 23.60 -12.71 25.54
CA THR A 361 23.75 -14.02 26.17
C THR A 361 22.66 -14.94 25.65
N HIS A 362 22.96 -16.22 25.41
CA HIS A 362 21.97 -17.18 24.94
C HIS A 362 21.18 -17.73 26.14
N THR A 363 19.94 -17.29 26.31
CA THR A 363 19.06 -17.66 27.43
C THR A 363 18.31 -18.97 27.17
N LEU A 364 17.79 -19.59 28.22
CA LEU A 364 16.66 -20.52 28.17
C LEU A 364 15.32 -19.75 28.18
N ASP A 365 14.23 -20.41 28.56
CA ASP A 365 12.90 -19.81 28.77
C ASP A 365 12.88 -18.71 29.87
N THR A 366 14.01 -18.35 30.49
CA THR A 366 14.09 -17.67 31.80
C THR A 366 14.66 -16.24 31.84
N SER A 367 14.56 -15.51 30.73
CA SER A 367 14.32 -14.05 30.66
C SER A 367 15.40 -13.17 30.01
N ALA A 368 14.91 -12.27 29.14
CA ALA A 368 15.60 -11.02 28.84
C ALA A 368 15.56 -10.04 30.04
N ASP A 369 14.66 -10.24 31.01
CA ASP A 369 14.50 -9.40 32.21
C ASP A 369 15.76 -9.30 33.08
N ASP A 370 16.66 -10.28 33.05
CA ASP A 370 17.94 -10.25 33.78
C ASP A 370 18.94 -9.22 33.21
N PHE A 371 18.92 -8.96 31.90
CA PHE A 371 19.93 -8.13 31.22
C PHE A 371 19.37 -7.01 30.32
N TRP A 372 18.06 -6.86 30.15
CA TRP A 372 17.48 -5.85 29.25
C TRP A 372 17.94 -4.41 29.56
N ALA A 373 18.11 -4.07 30.84
CA ALA A 373 18.53 -2.75 31.28
C ALA A 373 20.06 -2.53 31.16
N ALA A 374 20.83 -3.60 30.96
CA ALA A 374 22.27 -3.50 30.85
C ALA A 374 22.66 -2.86 29.51
N LYS A 375 23.66 -1.97 29.55
CA LYS A 375 24.15 -1.23 28.37
C LYS A 375 25.00 -2.10 27.44
N TRP A 376 25.62 -3.14 27.99
CA TRP A 376 26.37 -4.13 27.20
C TRP A 376 25.45 -5.05 26.40
N HIS A 377 24.29 -5.42 26.92
CA HIS A 377 23.42 -6.44 26.32
C HIS A 377 22.56 -5.81 25.21
N THR A 378 23.11 -5.66 24.00
CA THR A 378 22.52 -4.81 22.96
C THR A 378 21.42 -5.48 22.14
N THR A 379 21.45 -6.81 22.01
CA THR A 379 20.38 -7.63 21.40
C THR A 379 19.91 -8.72 22.36
N ILE A 380 18.66 -9.16 22.23
CA ILE A 380 18.07 -10.25 23.00
C ILE A 380 18.19 -11.56 22.21
N TYR A 381 18.59 -12.66 22.88
CA TYR A 381 18.92 -13.93 22.23
C TYR A 381 18.40 -15.11 23.07
N GLN A 382 17.24 -15.64 22.69
CA GLN A 382 16.46 -16.60 23.48
C GLN A 382 16.39 -18.00 22.86
N GLN A 383 16.35 -19.04 23.68
CA GLN A 383 15.92 -20.38 23.30
C GLN A 383 14.52 -20.65 23.89
N THR A 384 13.49 -20.63 23.06
CA THR A 384 12.10 -20.90 23.48
C THR A 384 11.25 -21.45 22.33
N SER A 385 10.39 -22.43 22.61
CA SER A 385 9.41 -22.95 21.65
C SER A 385 8.11 -22.13 21.59
N ASP A 386 8.01 -20.99 22.29
CA ASP A 386 6.87 -20.07 22.19
C ASP A 386 7.24 -18.81 21.39
N PRO A 387 6.81 -18.68 20.11
CA PRO A 387 6.99 -17.47 19.32
C PRO A 387 6.38 -16.21 19.94
N SER A 388 5.35 -16.33 20.81
CA SER A 388 4.66 -15.19 21.41
C SER A 388 5.61 -14.29 22.22
N ARG A 389 6.66 -14.87 22.79
CA ARG A 389 7.66 -14.18 23.60
C ARG A 389 8.40 -13.07 22.85
N ILE A 390 8.51 -13.15 21.52
CA ILE A 390 9.01 -12.05 20.68
C ILE A 390 8.22 -10.76 20.95
N SER A 391 6.88 -10.85 20.95
CA SER A 391 6.01 -9.70 21.21
C SER A 391 6.23 -9.11 22.61
N THR A 392 6.44 -10.00 23.58
CA THR A 392 6.69 -9.67 24.99
C THR A 392 8.02 -8.94 25.19
N ASP A 393 9.12 -9.46 24.64
CA ASP A 393 10.46 -8.92 24.87
C ASP A 393 10.81 -7.72 23.96
N ARG A 394 10.02 -7.47 22.91
CA ARG A 394 10.03 -6.18 22.19
C ARG A 394 9.63 -4.97 23.06
N ARG A 395 9.15 -5.16 24.30
CA ARG A 395 9.03 -4.04 25.27
C ARG A 395 10.37 -3.34 25.57
N PHE A 396 11.50 -4.00 25.29
CA PHE A 396 12.84 -3.51 25.64
C PHE A 396 13.55 -2.69 24.56
N ALA A 397 12.88 -2.32 23.46
CA ALA A 397 13.43 -1.50 22.37
C ALA A 397 14.71 -2.05 21.68
N LYS A 398 14.98 -3.35 21.81
CA LYS A 398 16.15 -4.04 21.25
C LYS A 398 15.74 -5.08 20.20
N PRO A 399 16.60 -5.43 19.23
CA PRO A 399 16.38 -6.59 18.36
C PRO A 399 16.20 -7.87 19.21
N VAL A 400 15.33 -8.77 18.76
CA VAL A 400 15.03 -10.03 19.46
C VAL A 400 15.25 -11.19 18.50
N ILE A 401 16.18 -12.08 18.83
CA ILE A 401 16.51 -13.28 18.08
C ILE A 401 16.07 -14.50 18.90
N ASN A 402 15.24 -15.39 18.32
CA ASN A 402 15.01 -16.72 18.87
C ASN A 402 16.03 -17.69 18.26
N SER A 403 17.10 -17.96 18.99
CA SER A 403 18.23 -18.78 18.56
C SER A 403 18.02 -20.29 18.72
N GLY A 404 16.87 -20.70 19.27
CA GLY A 404 16.57 -22.08 19.55
C GLY A 404 15.07 -22.31 19.71
N PHE A 405 14.31 -22.04 18.65
CA PHE A 405 12.87 -22.33 18.59
C PHE A 405 12.57 -23.81 18.31
N GLY A 406 13.59 -24.58 17.94
CA GLY A 406 13.54 -26.01 17.70
C GLY A 406 14.51 -26.44 16.59
N TYR A 407 14.47 -27.72 16.20
CA TYR A 407 15.41 -28.31 15.23
C TYR A 407 14.71 -29.27 14.27
N GLU A 408 15.02 -29.23 12.98
CA GLU A 408 14.53 -30.23 12.02
C GLU A 408 15.12 -31.59 12.40
N GLY A 409 14.26 -32.61 12.44
CA GLY A 409 14.59 -33.94 12.97
C GLY A 409 14.09 -34.17 14.40
N ARG A 410 13.85 -33.10 15.19
CA ARG A 410 13.02 -33.17 16.43
C ARG A 410 11.58 -32.72 16.15
N GLN A 411 11.44 -31.68 15.34
CA GLN A 411 10.18 -31.24 14.74
C GLN A 411 10.18 -31.56 13.24
N THR A 412 9.00 -31.53 12.64
CA THR A 412 8.85 -31.55 11.18
C THR A 412 9.23 -30.19 10.57
N ALA A 413 9.69 -30.21 9.31
CA ALA A 413 9.93 -29.01 8.52
C ALA A 413 8.75 -28.00 8.52
N ASP A 414 7.51 -28.51 8.56
CA ASP A 414 6.32 -27.66 8.46
C ASP A 414 5.92 -27.02 9.80
N GLU A 415 6.32 -27.59 10.94
CA GLU A 415 6.22 -26.93 12.25
C GLU A 415 7.22 -25.79 12.34
N LEU A 416 8.50 -26.06 12.03
CA LEU A 416 9.55 -25.04 11.99
C LEU A 416 9.24 -23.89 11.04
N ARG A 417 8.67 -24.18 9.86
CA ARG A 417 8.17 -23.14 8.94
C ARG A 417 7.14 -22.24 9.64
N LYS A 418 6.16 -22.80 10.35
CA LYS A 418 5.12 -22.00 11.04
C LYS A 418 5.74 -21.15 12.14
N ASP A 419 6.68 -21.69 12.90
CA ASP A 419 7.31 -20.97 14.01
C ASP A 419 8.23 -19.84 13.49
N ALA A 420 9.02 -20.11 12.44
CA ALA A 420 9.83 -19.10 11.75
C ALA A 420 8.99 -17.93 11.20
N TRP A 421 7.84 -18.23 10.55
CA TRP A 421 6.90 -17.18 10.13
C TRP A 421 6.30 -16.44 11.32
N GLN A 422 5.91 -17.12 12.40
CA GLN A 422 5.38 -16.46 13.61
C GLN A 422 6.39 -15.50 14.25
N ILE A 423 7.66 -15.91 14.35
CA ILE A 423 8.73 -15.10 14.93
C ILE A 423 8.91 -13.79 14.15
N ILE A 424 8.99 -13.87 12.82
CA ILE A 424 9.15 -12.68 11.97
C ILE A 424 7.86 -11.84 11.90
N MET A 425 6.69 -12.47 11.88
CA MET A 425 5.40 -11.75 11.92
C MET A 425 5.09 -11.12 13.29
N ARG A 426 5.91 -11.40 14.32
CA ARG A 426 5.97 -10.66 15.58
C ARG A 426 7.13 -9.64 15.63
N GLY A 427 7.92 -9.56 14.55
CA GLY A 427 9.05 -8.65 14.34
C GLY A 427 10.30 -9.00 15.14
N GLY A 428 10.58 -10.30 15.28
CA GLY A 428 11.88 -10.80 15.70
C GLY A 428 12.58 -11.56 14.57
N TYR A 429 13.76 -12.08 14.87
CA TYR A 429 14.58 -12.91 13.98
C TYR A 429 14.74 -14.30 14.58
N PHE A 430 15.28 -15.25 13.81
CA PHE A 430 15.52 -16.60 14.29
C PHE A 430 16.85 -17.18 13.82
N VAL A 431 17.30 -18.22 14.52
CA VAL A 431 18.37 -19.10 14.06
C VAL A 431 17.79 -20.51 13.91
N TYR A 432 17.80 -21.00 12.68
CA TYR A 432 17.40 -22.36 12.30
C TYR A 432 18.39 -23.40 12.85
N GLY A 433 18.00 -24.66 12.86
CA GLY A 433 18.88 -25.77 13.16
C GLY A 433 18.29 -27.09 12.67
N HIS A 434 19.17 -28.04 12.35
CA HIS A 434 18.80 -29.40 11.98
C HIS A 434 19.72 -30.39 12.69
N THR A 435 19.14 -31.38 13.37
CA THR A 435 19.89 -32.36 14.18
C THR A 435 20.99 -33.12 13.43
N LEU A 436 20.94 -33.19 12.10
CA LEU A 436 21.95 -33.88 11.27
C LEU A 436 23.02 -32.94 10.72
N THR A 437 22.91 -31.62 10.92
CA THR A 437 23.88 -30.65 10.38
C THR A 437 24.40 -29.65 11.42
N SER A 438 24.01 -29.73 12.69
CA SER A 438 24.24 -28.65 13.66
C SER A 438 25.22 -28.95 14.81
N ASP A 439 25.73 -30.17 14.93
CA ASP A 439 26.47 -30.64 16.11
C ASP A 439 27.72 -31.45 15.71
N TYR A 440 28.49 -31.95 16.69
CA TYR A 440 29.78 -32.64 16.48
C TYR A 440 29.70 -33.99 15.75
N ASP A 441 28.50 -34.49 15.46
CA ASP A 441 28.21 -35.69 14.66
C ASP A 441 27.50 -35.35 13.33
N ALA A 442 27.62 -34.09 12.85
CA ALA A 442 27.01 -33.62 11.61
C ALA A 442 27.36 -34.50 10.37
N VAL A 443 26.35 -34.74 9.54
CA VAL A 443 26.42 -35.53 8.32
C VAL A 443 26.00 -34.64 7.15
N LEU A 444 26.97 -34.06 6.45
CA LEU A 444 26.76 -32.99 5.47
C LEU A 444 26.43 -33.50 4.05
N THR A 445 25.52 -34.46 3.90
CA THR A 445 25.04 -34.85 2.55
C THR A 445 24.14 -33.77 1.94
N PRO A 446 23.99 -33.72 0.60
CA PRO A 446 23.08 -32.80 -0.05
C PRO A 446 21.64 -32.88 0.48
N GLU A 447 21.15 -34.06 0.86
CA GLU A 447 19.80 -34.25 1.38
C GLU A 447 19.59 -33.60 2.76
N ASN A 448 20.61 -33.62 3.62
CA ASN A 448 20.56 -33.00 4.96
C ASN A 448 20.75 -31.48 4.87
N LEU A 449 21.69 -31.03 4.02
CA LEU A 449 21.95 -29.61 3.77
C LEU A 449 20.74 -28.93 3.10
N PHE A 450 20.16 -29.55 2.08
CA PHE A 450 18.96 -29.08 1.35
C PHE A 450 17.68 -29.80 1.81
N SER A 451 17.56 -29.96 3.13
CA SER A 451 16.37 -30.47 3.80
C SER A 451 15.12 -29.62 3.50
N LYS A 452 13.94 -30.16 3.84
CA LYS A 452 12.67 -29.46 3.61
C LYS A 452 12.55 -28.20 4.47
N GLY A 453 13.02 -28.24 5.73
CA GLY A 453 13.07 -27.06 6.60
C GLY A 453 13.99 -26.00 6.03
N ALA A 454 15.23 -26.35 5.67
CA ALA A 454 16.17 -25.42 5.02
C ALA A 454 15.58 -24.77 3.75
N SER A 455 14.89 -25.56 2.92
CA SER A 455 14.18 -25.06 1.73
C SER A 455 13.05 -24.07 2.08
N TYR A 456 12.29 -24.32 3.14
CA TYR A 456 11.25 -23.39 3.62
C TYR A 456 11.82 -22.11 4.22
N ILE A 457 12.99 -22.16 4.86
CA ILE A 457 13.71 -20.97 5.32
C ILE A 457 14.25 -20.15 4.13
N THR A 458 14.73 -20.82 3.06
CA THR A 458 15.11 -20.15 1.80
C THR A 458 13.91 -19.39 1.20
N TYR A 459 12.74 -20.04 1.09
CA TYR A 459 11.52 -19.38 0.58
C TYR A 459 11.04 -18.22 1.45
N LEU A 460 11.25 -18.30 2.77
CA LEU A 460 10.98 -17.19 3.67
C LEU A 460 11.95 -16.03 3.40
N GLN A 461 13.25 -16.31 3.27
CA GLN A 461 14.26 -15.30 2.99
C GLN A 461 13.98 -14.60 1.65
N ASP A 462 13.72 -15.39 0.59
CA ASP A 462 13.39 -14.87 -0.74
C ASP A 462 12.20 -13.91 -0.70
N PHE A 463 11.14 -14.21 0.08
CA PHE A 463 9.99 -13.32 0.23
C PHE A 463 10.36 -11.95 0.84
N TRP A 464 11.24 -11.93 1.85
CA TRP A 464 11.61 -10.69 2.56
C TRP A 464 12.69 -9.87 1.87
N THR A 465 13.66 -10.52 1.21
CA THR A 465 14.85 -9.85 0.65
C THR A 465 14.98 -9.91 -0.87
N ASN A 466 14.49 -10.96 -1.55
CA ASN A 466 14.77 -11.24 -2.97
C ASN A 466 13.51 -11.49 -3.83
N ASN A 467 12.37 -10.91 -3.46
CA ASN A 467 11.07 -11.39 -3.94
C ASN A 467 10.72 -11.16 -5.42
N GLY A 468 11.58 -10.46 -6.17
CA GLY A 468 11.39 -10.19 -7.60
C GLY A 468 10.26 -9.21 -7.93
N LYS A 469 9.71 -8.49 -6.94
CA LYS A 469 8.64 -7.51 -7.11
C LYS A 469 9.05 -6.14 -6.59
N ASP A 470 9.05 -6.01 -5.28
CA ASP A 470 9.15 -4.75 -4.55
C ASP A 470 9.90 -5.01 -3.25
N ALA A 471 10.89 -4.16 -2.96
CA ALA A 471 11.62 -4.25 -1.71
C ALA A 471 10.69 -3.91 -0.53
N ILE A 472 10.30 -4.94 0.24
CA ILE A 472 9.49 -4.79 1.45
C ILE A 472 10.30 -3.98 2.44
N ALA A 473 9.82 -2.81 2.88
CA ALA A 473 10.55 -2.00 3.85
C ALA A 473 10.30 -2.48 5.29
N TRP A 474 10.57 -3.76 5.54
CA TRP A 474 10.36 -4.47 6.81
C TRP A 474 10.95 -3.74 8.02
N GLN A 475 12.06 -3.03 7.84
CA GLN A 475 12.73 -2.24 8.86
C GLN A 475 11.92 -1.02 9.34
N ARG A 476 10.89 -0.61 8.57
CA ARG A 476 9.95 0.47 8.92
C ARG A 476 8.69 -0.05 9.60
N PHE A 477 8.51 -1.36 9.71
CA PHE A 477 7.27 -1.94 10.23
C PHE A 477 7.09 -1.55 11.69
N THR A 478 5.92 -1.01 11.98
CA THR A 478 5.54 -0.48 13.30
C THR A 478 4.27 -1.13 13.84
N LYS A 479 3.43 -1.69 12.96
CA LYS A 479 2.26 -2.48 13.34
C LYS A 479 2.60 -3.97 13.27
N PHE A 480 2.32 -4.68 14.36
CA PHE A 480 2.39 -6.14 14.46
C PHE A 480 1.17 -6.60 15.26
N GLU A 481 0.36 -7.49 14.69
CA GLU A 481 -0.97 -7.85 15.21
C GLU A 481 -1.20 -9.35 15.09
N ASP A 482 -1.64 -9.97 16.20
CA ASP A 482 -2.13 -11.35 16.21
C ASP A 482 -3.62 -11.32 15.87
N LEU A 483 -3.98 -11.89 14.71
CA LEU A 483 -5.34 -11.90 14.20
C LEU A 483 -6.13 -13.15 14.66
N GLY A 484 -5.51 -13.99 15.52
CA GLY A 484 -6.07 -15.26 15.97
C GLY A 484 -6.12 -16.33 14.87
N ASN A 485 -6.47 -17.56 15.25
CA ASN A 485 -6.58 -18.70 14.34
C ASN A 485 -5.33 -18.92 13.47
N SER A 486 -4.14 -18.78 14.06
CA SER A 486 -2.85 -18.86 13.36
C SER A 486 -2.72 -17.89 12.16
N ARG A 487 -3.05 -16.62 12.42
CA ARG A 487 -2.90 -15.50 11.47
C ARG A 487 -2.22 -14.32 12.14
N TRP A 488 -1.36 -13.63 11.38
CA TRP A 488 -0.61 -12.48 11.87
C TRP A 488 -0.48 -11.42 10.77
N LEU A 489 -0.50 -10.15 11.18
CA LEU A 489 -0.29 -8.99 10.31
C LEU A 489 0.92 -8.21 10.80
N ALA A 490 1.78 -7.81 9.88
CA ALA A 490 2.92 -6.93 10.12
C ALA A 490 2.96 -5.86 9.03
N GLY A 491 3.35 -4.62 9.34
CA GLY A 491 3.42 -3.58 8.31
C GLY A 491 3.70 -2.17 8.80
N THR A 492 3.68 -1.25 7.83
CA THR A 492 3.76 0.20 8.03
C THR A 492 2.37 0.78 7.71
N PRO A 493 1.63 1.31 8.71
CA PRO A 493 0.26 1.77 8.49
C PRO A 493 0.10 2.76 7.34
N GLY A 494 -0.82 2.47 6.41
CA GLY A 494 -1.07 3.30 5.23
C GLY A 494 0.00 3.25 4.14
N VAL A 495 0.94 2.31 4.20
CA VAL A 495 2.00 2.15 3.21
C VAL A 495 2.05 0.72 2.66
N GLU A 496 2.28 -0.26 3.52
CA GLU A 496 2.43 -1.66 3.10
C GLU A 496 2.18 -2.63 4.25
N TYR A 497 1.72 -3.84 3.89
CA TYR A 497 1.36 -4.89 4.83
C TYR A 497 1.78 -6.26 4.33
N VAL A 498 2.18 -7.09 5.29
CA VAL A 498 2.36 -8.53 5.17
C VAL A 498 1.31 -9.19 6.07
N VAL A 499 0.60 -10.21 5.58
CA VAL A 499 -0.41 -10.96 6.36
C VAL A 499 -0.22 -12.45 6.16
N TYR A 500 0.27 -13.15 7.18
CA TYR A 500 0.45 -14.61 7.16
C TYR A 500 -0.82 -15.31 7.66
N SER A 501 -1.24 -16.37 6.97
CA SER A 501 -2.40 -17.21 7.33
C SER A 501 -2.07 -18.68 7.10
N GLU A 502 -2.05 -19.47 8.19
CA GLU A 502 -1.99 -20.93 8.06
C GLU A 502 -3.32 -21.53 7.57
N PRO A 503 -4.51 -21.08 8.04
CA PRO A 503 -5.79 -21.52 7.47
C PRO A 503 -6.06 -20.94 6.07
N ARG A 504 -6.98 -21.59 5.34
CA ARG A 504 -7.41 -21.20 3.98
C ARG A 504 -8.73 -20.44 3.92
N ASP A 505 -9.49 -20.39 5.02
CA ASP A 505 -10.77 -19.68 5.07
C ASP A 505 -10.56 -18.16 4.98
N ALA A 506 -11.54 -17.48 4.38
CA ALA A 506 -11.54 -16.04 4.26
C ALA A 506 -11.75 -15.38 5.64
N PHE A 507 -11.03 -14.28 5.87
CA PHE A 507 -11.08 -13.53 7.13
C PHE A 507 -11.05 -12.03 6.87
N GLN A 508 -11.36 -11.25 7.88
CA GLN A 508 -11.42 -9.80 7.79
C GLN A 508 -10.28 -9.15 8.56
N ILE A 509 -9.71 -8.07 7.99
CA ILE A 509 -8.75 -7.20 8.66
C ILE A 509 -9.27 -5.75 8.68
N ALA A 510 -8.99 -5.03 9.76
CA ALA A 510 -9.28 -3.62 9.89
C ALA A 510 -8.00 -2.81 9.63
N LEU A 511 -7.93 -2.18 8.45
CA LEU A 511 -6.98 -1.13 8.14
C LEU A 511 -7.70 0.20 8.35
N THR A 512 -7.21 1.02 9.28
CA THR A 512 -7.90 2.24 9.73
C THR A 512 -7.58 3.46 8.86
N GLU A 513 -6.77 3.27 7.83
CA GLU A 513 -6.36 4.34 6.94
C GLU A 513 -7.50 4.73 5.99
N THR A 514 -7.64 6.05 5.80
CA THR A 514 -8.65 6.62 4.91
C THR A 514 -8.53 6.02 3.51
N GLN A 515 -9.64 5.44 3.07
CA GLN A 515 -9.93 4.84 1.77
C GLN A 515 -8.82 5.02 0.70
N SER A 516 -8.25 3.90 0.26
CA SER A 516 -7.15 3.79 -0.71
C SER A 516 -7.30 2.50 -1.52
N LYS A 517 -6.56 2.33 -2.63
CA LYS A 517 -6.52 1.05 -3.36
C LYS A 517 -5.46 0.13 -2.73
N LEU A 518 -5.74 -1.17 -2.70
CA LEU A 518 -4.74 -2.20 -2.39
C LEU A 518 -4.21 -2.80 -3.70
N ASP A 519 -2.92 -3.11 -3.70
CA ASP A 519 -2.23 -3.77 -4.81
C ASP A 519 -1.16 -4.73 -4.24
N GLY A 520 -1.16 -5.98 -4.69
CA GLY A 520 -0.25 -7.00 -4.17
C GLY A 520 -0.67 -8.42 -4.53
N ASP A 521 -0.14 -9.42 -3.83
CA ASP A 521 -0.36 -10.83 -4.15
C ASP A 521 -0.16 -11.75 -2.94
N TRP A 522 -0.65 -12.99 -3.08
CA TRP A 522 -0.32 -14.09 -2.18
C TRP A 522 0.97 -14.80 -2.57
N PHE A 523 1.70 -15.33 -1.58
CA PHE A 523 2.87 -16.18 -1.71
C PHE A 523 2.66 -17.49 -0.94
N GLU A 524 3.11 -18.60 -1.53
CA GLU A 524 2.91 -19.96 -1.02
C GLU A 524 4.17 -20.44 -0.29
N THR A 525 4.16 -20.36 1.04
CA THR A 525 5.38 -20.50 1.87
C THR A 525 6.03 -21.90 1.84
N ARG A 526 5.30 -22.91 1.36
CA ARG A 526 5.80 -24.29 1.17
C ARG A 526 6.40 -24.54 -0.23
N ALA A 527 6.29 -23.58 -1.15
CA ALA A 527 6.62 -23.76 -2.56
C ALA A 527 7.35 -22.57 -3.20
N GLY A 528 7.73 -21.54 -2.42
CA GLY A 528 8.56 -20.43 -2.88
C GLY A 528 7.98 -19.59 -4.01
N ARG A 529 6.64 -19.53 -4.15
CA ARG A 529 6.00 -18.98 -5.36
C ARG A 529 4.87 -18.00 -5.06
N TRP A 530 4.87 -16.92 -5.84
CA TRP A 530 3.77 -15.96 -5.92
C TRP A 530 2.55 -16.57 -6.64
N ARG A 531 1.36 -16.16 -6.19
CA ARG A 531 0.04 -16.72 -6.52
C ARG A 531 -0.95 -15.57 -6.78
N THR A 532 -2.22 -15.79 -6.44
CA THR A 532 -3.36 -14.91 -6.71
C THR A 532 -3.09 -13.44 -6.35
N HIS A 533 -3.42 -12.57 -7.30
CA HIS A 533 -3.37 -11.13 -7.14
C HIS A 533 -4.43 -10.60 -6.17
N ILE A 534 -4.07 -9.58 -5.41
CA ILE A 534 -4.87 -8.90 -4.40
C ILE A 534 -5.07 -7.47 -4.87
N SER A 535 -6.28 -7.13 -5.29
CA SER A 535 -6.67 -5.77 -5.61
C SER A 535 -8.07 -5.44 -5.07
N GLY A 536 -8.29 -4.17 -4.73
CA GLY A 536 -9.54 -3.71 -4.13
C GLY A 536 -9.41 -2.31 -3.51
N VAL A 537 -10.45 -1.86 -2.83
CA VAL A 537 -10.47 -0.58 -2.11
C VAL A 537 -10.58 -0.84 -0.60
N THR A 538 -9.89 -0.04 0.22
CA THR A 538 -9.91 -0.14 1.70
C THR A 538 -11.20 0.42 2.32
N THR A 539 -12.36 -0.16 1.97
CA THR A 539 -13.56 -0.04 2.79
C THR A 539 -13.43 -1.00 3.98
N ALA A 540 -12.98 -0.51 5.14
CA ALA A 540 -12.81 -1.37 6.31
C ALA A 540 -14.17 -1.95 6.78
N PRO A 541 -14.25 -3.26 7.11
CA PRO A 541 -13.18 -4.25 7.09
C PRO A 541 -12.92 -4.87 5.71
N ILE A 542 -11.66 -5.20 5.42
CA ILE A 542 -11.21 -5.81 4.17
C ILE A 542 -11.23 -7.32 4.31
N THR A 543 -11.89 -8.03 3.38
CA THR A 543 -11.90 -9.49 3.34
C THR A 543 -10.68 -10.00 2.56
N LEU A 544 -9.83 -10.80 3.21
CA LEU A 544 -8.72 -11.52 2.61
C LEU A 544 -9.07 -13.01 2.48
N SER A 545 -8.83 -13.59 1.30
CA SER A 545 -9.10 -14.99 0.98
C SER A 545 -7.81 -15.70 0.56
N PRO A 546 -7.15 -16.46 1.47
CA PRO A 546 -5.93 -17.20 1.12
C PRO A 546 -6.21 -18.25 0.03
N PRO A 547 -5.37 -18.39 -1.01
CA PRO A 547 -5.57 -19.37 -2.07
C PRO A 547 -5.30 -20.81 -1.59
N ASN A 548 -4.44 -20.97 -0.59
CA ASN A 548 -4.06 -22.23 0.06
C ASN A 548 -3.81 -21.98 1.56
N GLY A 549 -3.66 -23.05 2.34
CA GLY A 549 -3.14 -22.95 3.71
C GLY A 549 -1.63 -22.75 3.75
N GLY A 550 -1.13 -22.01 4.74
CA GLY A 550 0.28 -21.61 4.85
C GLY A 550 0.68 -20.61 3.76
N CYS A 551 -0.14 -19.59 3.56
CA CYS A 551 0.09 -18.52 2.59
C CYS A 551 0.34 -17.19 3.31
N VAL A 552 1.09 -16.31 2.66
CA VAL A 552 1.33 -14.94 3.12
C VAL A 552 0.92 -13.96 2.01
N ALA A 553 0.10 -12.98 2.35
CA ALA A 553 -0.19 -11.86 1.47
C ALA A 553 0.86 -10.77 1.66
N TYR A 554 1.32 -10.16 0.58
CA TYR A 554 2.01 -8.86 0.62
C TYR A 554 1.24 -7.89 -0.27
N PHE A 555 0.91 -6.71 0.25
CA PHE A 555 0.25 -5.67 -0.52
C PHE A 555 0.61 -4.27 -0.02
N LYS A 556 0.64 -3.33 -0.96
CA LYS A 556 0.80 -1.90 -0.72
C LYS A 556 -0.55 -1.21 -0.62
N VAL A 557 -0.57 -0.12 0.14
CA VAL A 557 -1.66 0.84 0.16
C VAL A 557 -1.32 1.95 -0.84
N ILE A 558 -2.00 1.95 -1.98
CA ILE A 558 -1.81 2.93 -3.04
C ILE A 558 -2.90 3.99 -2.92
N LYS A 559 -2.49 5.25 -2.74
CA LYS A 559 -3.40 6.38 -2.89
C LYS A 559 -3.82 6.46 -4.35
N ASP A 560 -5.09 6.24 -4.60
CA ASP A 560 -5.66 6.45 -5.92
C ASP A 560 -6.10 7.91 -6.09
N THR A 561 -5.68 8.48 -7.20
CA THR A 561 -5.87 9.88 -7.60
C THR A 561 -6.57 10.00 -8.94
N THR A 562 -7.11 8.89 -9.46
CA THR A 562 -7.71 8.81 -10.79
C THR A 562 -9.20 9.09 -10.68
N PRO A 563 -9.76 10.07 -11.39
CA PRO A 563 -11.20 10.24 -11.46
C PRO A 563 -11.88 9.15 -12.32
N PRO A 564 -13.12 8.76 -12.00
CA PRO A 564 -13.83 7.69 -12.71
C PRO A 564 -14.10 8.05 -14.18
N LEU A 565 -13.91 7.11 -15.11
CA LEU A 565 -14.11 7.32 -16.54
C LEU A 565 -15.59 7.27 -16.92
N ILE A 566 -16.17 8.43 -17.21
CA ILE A 566 -17.56 8.56 -17.63
C ILE A 566 -17.73 8.12 -19.10
N SER A 567 -18.54 7.08 -19.32
CA SER A 567 -18.82 6.45 -20.62
C SER A 567 -20.31 6.31 -20.90
N ASN A 568 -20.68 5.92 -22.13
CA ASN A 568 -22.05 5.54 -22.52
C ASN A 568 -23.15 6.57 -22.20
N PHE A 569 -22.79 7.85 -22.10
CA PHE A 569 -23.71 8.93 -21.80
C PHE A 569 -24.83 9.07 -22.85
N LYS A 570 -26.07 9.18 -22.39
CA LYS A 570 -27.29 9.37 -23.18
C LYS A 570 -28.23 10.37 -22.52
N ILE A 571 -29.00 11.06 -23.36
CA ILE A 571 -30.19 11.82 -22.97
C ILE A 571 -31.37 11.14 -23.66
N SER A 572 -32.41 10.79 -22.91
CA SER A 572 -33.62 10.12 -23.41
C SER A 572 -34.88 10.73 -22.80
N ASP A 573 -36.04 10.29 -23.30
CA ASP A 573 -37.35 10.57 -22.69
C ASP A 573 -37.62 12.06 -22.47
N ILE A 574 -37.19 12.89 -23.43
CA ILE A 574 -37.34 14.34 -23.38
C ILE A 574 -38.80 14.71 -23.64
N THR A 575 -39.47 15.24 -22.63
CA THR A 575 -40.84 15.75 -22.71
C THR A 575 -40.83 17.29 -22.73
N ALA A 576 -41.98 17.92 -22.49
CA ALA A 576 -42.07 19.37 -22.30
C ALA A 576 -41.40 19.85 -20.98
N ASN A 577 -41.36 18.99 -19.97
CA ASN A 577 -41.02 19.32 -18.59
C ASN A 577 -40.02 18.36 -17.92
N GLU A 578 -39.61 17.28 -18.59
CA GLU A 578 -38.72 16.26 -18.06
C GLU A 578 -37.68 15.80 -19.09
N ALA A 579 -36.55 15.27 -18.61
CA ALA A 579 -35.57 14.54 -19.43
C ALA A 579 -34.74 13.56 -18.59
N THR A 580 -34.44 12.39 -19.14
CA THR A 580 -33.63 11.35 -18.48
C THR A 580 -32.18 11.44 -18.93
N ILE A 581 -31.25 11.55 -17.97
CA ILE A 581 -29.81 11.54 -18.19
C ILE A 581 -29.24 10.24 -17.66
N SER A 582 -28.51 9.48 -18.49
CA SER A 582 -27.89 8.22 -18.07
C SER A 582 -26.45 8.07 -18.58
N TRP A 583 -25.60 7.40 -17.82
CA TRP A 583 -24.21 7.10 -18.18
C TRP A 583 -23.67 5.92 -17.36
N MET A 584 -22.45 5.47 -17.67
CA MET A 584 -21.73 4.47 -16.87
C MET A 584 -20.36 5.00 -16.44
N THR A 585 -19.85 4.48 -15.33
CA THR A 585 -18.46 4.66 -14.88
C THR A 585 -17.74 3.31 -14.87
N ASP A 586 -16.42 3.33 -15.07
CA ASP A 586 -15.55 2.15 -14.98
C ASP A 586 -15.36 1.64 -13.55
N GLU A 587 -15.45 2.53 -12.57
CA GLU A 587 -15.49 2.20 -11.14
C GLU A 587 -16.72 2.79 -10.42
N ILE A 588 -16.91 2.36 -9.17
CA ILE A 588 -18.05 2.73 -8.34
C ILE A 588 -17.98 4.22 -7.98
N ALA A 589 -19.02 4.98 -8.33
CA ALA A 589 -19.10 6.41 -8.09
C ALA A 589 -20.50 6.86 -7.64
N THR A 590 -20.59 8.06 -7.11
CA THR A 590 -21.83 8.85 -6.92
C THR A 590 -22.10 9.71 -8.16
N ALA A 591 -23.34 10.12 -8.37
CA ALA A 591 -23.78 10.86 -9.55
C ALA A 591 -24.27 12.29 -9.24
N GLU A 592 -23.93 13.24 -10.10
CA GLU A 592 -24.47 14.60 -10.08
C GLU A 592 -24.67 15.13 -11.51
N VAL A 593 -25.86 15.65 -11.80
CA VAL A 593 -26.12 16.42 -13.03
C VAL A 593 -26.25 17.90 -12.66
N GLN A 594 -25.42 18.76 -13.24
CA GLN A 594 -25.56 20.20 -13.15
C GLN A 594 -26.11 20.74 -14.47
N TYR A 595 -27.18 21.52 -14.41
CA TYR A 595 -27.96 21.93 -15.59
C TYR A 595 -28.53 23.35 -15.46
N GLY A 596 -28.93 23.94 -16.58
CA GLY A 596 -29.65 25.20 -16.60
C GLY A 596 -29.97 25.70 -18.01
N PRO A 597 -30.88 26.68 -18.14
CA PRO A 597 -31.18 27.29 -19.42
C PRO A 597 -30.01 28.19 -19.87
N ASN A 598 -29.64 28.09 -21.16
CA ASN A 598 -28.48 28.79 -21.75
C ASN A 598 -27.12 28.36 -21.14
N ASP A 599 -26.10 29.23 -21.18
CA ASP A 599 -24.72 28.95 -20.75
C ASP A 599 -24.51 28.90 -19.22
N VAL A 600 -25.58 28.93 -18.40
CA VAL A 600 -25.49 29.03 -16.94
C VAL A 600 -26.04 27.77 -16.25
N LEU A 601 -25.13 26.96 -15.70
CA LEU A 601 -25.46 25.74 -14.96
C LEU A 601 -25.80 26.05 -13.49
N GLN A 602 -27.04 26.48 -13.25
CA GLN A 602 -27.51 26.99 -11.95
C GLN A 602 -28.25 25.97 -11.08
N ASN A 603 -28.71 24.86 -11.65
CA ASN A 603 -29.43 23.79 -10.95
C ASN A 603 -28.53 22.54 -10.82
N SER A 604 -28.79 21.70 -9.82
CA SER A 604 -28.09 20.42 -9.63
C SER A 604 -29.00 19.35 -9.05
N VAL A 605 -29.00 18.15 -9.63
CA VAL A 605 -29.58 16.93 -9.03
C VAL A 605 -28.43 15.98 -8.67
N ARG A 606 -28.51 15.33 -7.51
CA ARG A 606 -27.49 14.42 -6.99
C ARG A 606 -28.11 13.09 -6.58
N ASP A 607 -27.41 12.01 -6.87
CA ASP A 607 -27.63 10.69 -6.30
C ASP A 607 -26.37 10.24 -5.56
N SER A 608 -26.53 9.89 -4.28
CA SER A 608 -25.47 9.40 -3.41
C SER A 608 -25.26 7.89 -3.51
N ALA A 609 -26.07 7.17 -4.30
CA ALA A 609 -25.84 5.76 -4.57
C ALA A 609 -24.45 5.55 -5.20
N GLN A 610 -23.72 4.57 -4.67
CA GLN A 610 -22.40 4.20 -5.15
C GLN A 610 -22.53 3.02 -6.12
N VAL A 611 -22.56 3.32 -7.42
CA VAL A 611 -22.83 2.37 -8.51
C VAL A 611 -21.97 2.65 -9.75
N THR A 612 -22.00 1.75 -10.74
CA THR A 612 -21.35 1.93 -12.05
C THR A 612 -22.32 2.30 -13.18
N GLN A 613 -23.64 2.18 -12.95
CA GLN A 613 -24.70 2.55 -13.88
C GLN A 613 -25.53 3.66 -13.27
N HIS A 614 -25.60 4.81 -13.94
CA HIS A 614 -26.16 6.04 -13.39
C HIS A 614 -27.36 6.49 -14.21
N GLN A 615 -28.43 6.91 -13.53
CA GLN A 615 -29.62 7.50 -14.13
C GLN A 615 -30.17 8.62 -13.24
N ILE A 616 -30.33 9.82 -13.80
CA ILE A 616 -30.92 10.97 -13.12
C ILE A 616 -32.00 11.55 -14.03
N VAL A 617 -33.21 11.71 -13.50
CA VAL A 617 -34.31 12.41 -14.19
C VAL A 617 -34.28 13.88 -13.78
N LEU A 618 -34.28 14.77 -14.78
CA LEU A 618 -34.43 16.20 -14.60
C LEU A 618 -35.92 16.54 -14.75
N ASN A 619 -36.50 17.17 -13.74
CA ASN A 619 -37.92 17.55 -13.71
C ASN A 619 -38.08 19.09 -13.71
N GLU A 620 -39.33 19.55 -13.78
CA GLU A 620 -39.71 20.98 -13.71
C GLU A 620 -39.02 21.85 -14.79
N LEU A 621 -38.72 21.25 -15.94
CA LEU A 621 -38.16 21.96 -17.09
C LEU A 621 -39.24 22.83 -17.75
N THR A 622 -38.81 23.93 -18.36
CA THR A 622 -39.68 24.82 -19.14
C THR A 622 -39.84 24.25 -20.56
N PRO A 623 -41.05 24.21 -21.15
CA PRO A 623 -41.25 23.77 -22.53
C PRO A 623 -40.46 24.59 -23.56
N LYS A 624 -40.16 23.98 -24.72
CA LYS A 624 -39.42 24.60 -25.85
C LYS A 624 -38.11 25.31 -25.46
N THR A 625 -37.45 24.89 -24.38
CA THR A 625 -36.27 25.56 -23.80
C THR A 625 -35.03 24.70 -23.97
N THR A 626 -33.93 25.31 -24.43
CA THR A 626 -32.63 24.63 -24.53
C THR A 626 -31.89 24.70 -23.21
N TYR A 627 -31.66 23.54 -22.61
CA TYR A 627 -30.86 23.36 -21.41
C TYR A 627 -29.46 22.92 -21.78
N ARG A 628 -28.44 23.53 -21.16
CA ARG A 628 -27.12 22.92 -21.04
C ARG A 628 -27.02 22.10 -19.78
N LEU A 629 -26.18 21.08 -19.81
CA LEU A 629 -25.82 20.27 -18.66
C LEU A 629 -24.37 19.82 -18.73
N ARG A 630 -23.83 19.44 -17.57
CA ARG A 630 -22.66 18.56 -17.41
C ARG A 630 -22.93 17.52 -16.35
N VAL A 631 -22.27 16.37 -16.47
CA VAL A 631 -22.31 15.31 -15.46
C VAL A 631 -21.02 15.31 -14.65
N LEU A 632 -21.15 15.05 -13.35
CA LEU A 632 -20.06 14.86 -12.43
C LEU A 632 -20.22 13.49 -11.79
N ALA A 633 -19.11 12.76 -11.67
CA ALA A 633 -19.07 11.49 -10.96
C ALA A 633 -17.94 11.56 -9.94
N ARG A 634 -18.19 11.13 -8.70
CA ARG A 634 -17.17 11.08 -7.66
C ARG A 634 -17.03 9.64 -7.18
N ASP A 635 -15.84 9.08 -7.32
CA ASP A 635 -15.54 7.74 -6.82
C ASP A 635 -15.72 7.65 -5.30
N VAL A 636 -15.49 6.45 -4.76
CA VAL A 636 -15.53 6.21 -3.32
C VAL A 636 -14.43 6.93 -2.54
N LEU A 637 -13.40 7.48 -3.21
CA LEU A 637 -12.19 8.08 -2.62
C LEU A 637 -12.19 9.63 -2.68
N GLY A 638 -13.15 10.21 -3.38
CA GLY A 638 -13.32 11.65 -3.54
C GLY A 638 -12.81 12.21 -4.86
N ASN A 639 -12.18 11.42 -5.74
CA ASN A 639 -11.71 11.83 -7.06
C ASN A 639 -12.91 12.21 -7.93
N LEU A 640 -12.89 13.43 -8.48
CA LEU A 640 -14.02 14.04 -9.17
C LEU A 640 -13.82 14.03 -10.68
N ALA A 641 -14.57 13.20 -11.38
CA ALA A 641 -14.72 13.31 -12.82
C ALA A 641 -15.77 14.38 -13.14
N THR A 642 -15.55 15.13 -14.22
CA THR A 642 -16.53 16.04 -14.81
C THR A 642 -16.51 15.82 -16.31
N ALA A 643 -17.66 15.57 -16.91
CA ALA A 643 -17.76 15.25 -18.33
C ALA A 643 -18.94 15.94 -19.02
N ARG A 644 -18.70 16.24 -20.31
CA ARG A 644 -19.69 16.67 -21.32
C ARG A 644 -20.52 17.89 -20.96
N ASP A 645 -20.02 19.08 -21.29
CA ASP A 645 -20.91 20.21 -21.59
C ASP A 645 -21.67 19.90 -22.89
N THR A 646 -22.96 19.58 -22.75
CA THR A 646 -23.86 19.27 -23.86
C THR A 646 -25.20 19.98 -23.67
N SER A 647 -26.08 19.93 -24.67
CA SER A 647 -27.42 20.53 -24.61
C SER A 647 -28.51 19.62 -25.15
N PHE A 648 -29.71 19.80 -24.62
CA PHE A 648 -30.95 19.27 -25.18
C PHE A 648 -32.04 20.35 -25.15
N THR A 649 -33.09 20.18 -25.94
CA THR A 649 -34.23 21.12 -25.99
C THR A 649 -35.50 20.35 -25.62
N THR A 650 -36.25 20.86 -24.65
CA THR A 650 -37.53 20.28 -24.24
C THR A 650 -38.58 20.38 -25.35
N GLY A 651 -39.53 19.44 -25.33
CA GLY A 651 -40.64 19.40 -26.26
C GLY A 651 -41.62 20.58 -26.10
N PRO A 652 -42.59 20.72 -27.03
CA PRO A 652 -43.76 21.56 -26.81
C PRO A 652 -44.63 20.99 -25.69
N GLU A 653 -45.32 21.86 -24.96
CA GLU A 653 -46.38 21.46 -24.05
C GLU A 653 -47.57 20.89 -24.82
N VAL A 654 -48.14 19.78 -24.35
CA VAL A 654 -49.24 19.07 -25.00
C VAL A 654 -50.48 19.12 -24.11
N PHE A 655 -51.52 19.78 -24.59
CA PHE A 655 -52.81 19.89 -23.92
C PHE A 655 -53.87 19.07 -24.66
N SER A 656 -54.81 18.49 -23.93
CA SER A 656 -56.00 17.84 -24.49
C SER A 656 -57.27 18.47 -23.91
N VAL A 657 -58.26 18.67 -24.78
CA VAL A 657 -59.62 19.07 -24.43
C VAL A 657 -60.57 18.03 -25.02
N PHE A 658 -61.61 17.66 -24.26
CA PHE A 658 -62.60 16.69 -24.70
C PHE A 658 -63.97 16.99 -24.08
N ASP A 659 -65.00 16.42 -24.69
CA ASP A 659 -66.37 16.44 -24.21
C ASP A 659 -66.89 14.99 -24.21
N ASP A 660 -67.40 14.54 -23.06
CA ASP A 660 -67.96 13.18 -22.91
C ASP A 660 -69.48 13.12 -23.18
N PHE A 661 -70.12 14.28 -23.40
CA PHE A 661 -71.55 14.45 -23.59
C PHE A 661 -72.46 13.90 -22.48
N ASN A 662 -71.92 13.64 -21.29
CA ASN A 662 -72.62 12.96 -20.19
C ASN A 662 -73.57 13.89 -19.40
N ARG A 663 -74.58 14.45 -20.10
CA ARG A 663 -75.52 15.48 -19.62
C ARG A 663 -76.75 15.56 -20.52
N ASN A 664 -77.82 16.21 -20.07
CA ASN A 664 -79.11 16.21 -20.79
C ASN A 664 -79.23 17.21 -21.96
N GLN A 665 -78.26 18.11 -22.15
CA GLN A 665 -78.25 19.15 -23.20
C GLN A 665 -76.82 19.42 -23.66
N ILE A 666 -76.63 19.84 -24.91
CA ILE A 666 -75.31 20.20 -25.43
C ILE A 666 -74.82 21.46 -24.69
N GLY A 667 -73.54 21.48 -24.31
CA GLY A 667 -72.98 22.55 -23.49
C GLY A 667 -72.64 23.82 -24.31
N PRO A 668 -72.35 24.95 -23.63
CA PRO A 668 -71.98 26.21 -24.29
C PRO A 668 -70.65 26.14 -25.07
N ASP A 669 -69.90 25.05 -24.89
CA ASP A 669 -68.66 24.76 -25.61
C ASP A 669 -68.90 24.32 -27.07
N TRP A 670 -70.16 24.23 -27.52
CA TRP A 670 -70.53 23.94 -28.90
C TRP A 670 -71.39 25.06 -29.50
N THR A 671 -71.14 25.36 -30.78
CA THR A 671 -72.06 26.15 -31.61
C THR A 671 -72.79 25.20 -32.56
N TYR A 672 -74.10 25.09 -32.42
CA TYR A 672 -74.95 24.15 -33.14
C TYR A 672 -76.36 24.75 -33.32
N ASP A 673 -77.17 24.13 -34.17
CA ASP A 673 -78.60 24.42 -34.27
C ASP A 673 -79.39 23.34 -33.50
N GLY A 674 -80.10 23.77 -32.46
CA GLY A 674 -80.88 22.92 -31.56
C GLY A 674 -82.17 22.34 -32.16
N ALA A 675 -82.57 22.76 -33.36
CA ALA A 675 -83.57 22.03 -34.14
C ALA A 675 -83.05 20.65 -34.59
N TYR A 676 -81.73 20.51 -34.73
CA TYR A 676 -81.10 19.33 -35.34
C TYR A 676 -80.25 18.52 -34.36
N TRP A 677 -79.42 19.16 -33.54
CA TRP A 677 -78.54 18.46 -32.60
C TRP A 677 -79.08 18.50 -31.16
N HIS A 678 -79.06 17.35 -30.49
CA HIS A 678 -79.42 17.20 -29.07
C HIS A 678 -78.51 16.20 -28.37
N ILE A 679 -78.73 15.96 -27.07
CA ILE A 679 -78.16 14.81 -26.37
C ILE A 679 -79.25 13.77 -26.17
N GLU A 680 -78.96 12.54 -26.57
CA GLU A 680 -79.82 11.38 -26.36
C GLU A 680 -79.01 10.29 -25.68
N ALA A 681 -79.51 9.77 -24.55
CA ALA A 681 -78.84 8.76 -23.73
C ALA A 681 -77.34 9.03 -23.47
N ASN A 682 -76.99 10.29 -23.16
CA ASN A 682 -75.62 10.77 -22.90
C ASN A 682 -74.66 10.73 -24.10
N GLU A 683 -75.19 10.74 -25.32
CA GLU A 683 -74.43 10.79 -26.57
C GLU A 683 -74.91 11.97 -27.43
N LEU A 684 -74.00 12.68 -28.12
CA LEU A 684 -74.38 13.68 -29.13
C LEU A 684 -75.13 12.99 -30.28
N ASP A 685 -76.37 13.43 -30.55
CA ASP A 685 -77.29 12.79 -31.48
C ASP A 685 -78.01 13.82 -32.37
N LEU A 686 -78.67 13.35 -33.42
CA LEU A 686 -79.46 14.16 -34.35
C LEU A 686 -80.96 13.84 -34.20
N ASN A 687 -81.80 14.87 -34.13
CA ASN A 687 -83.26 14.73 -34.04
C ASN A 687 -83.84 13.93 -35.22
N ALA A 688 -84.70 12.95 -34.93
CA ALA A 688 -85.31 12.08 -35.95
C ALA A 688 -86.16 12.81 -37.01
N ASN A 689 -86.59 14.05 -36.73
CA ASN A 689 -87.33 14.91 -37.65
C ASN A 689 -86.42 15.71 -38.61
N ALA A 690 -85.09 15.59 -38.50
CA ALA A 690 -84.11 16.25 -39.36
C ALA A 690 -84.00 15.60 -40.76
N GLN A 691 -85.13 15.34 -41.44
CA GLN A 691 -85.11 14.69 -42.75
C GLN A 691 -84.95 15.69 -43.89
N GLY A 692 -83.82 15.60 -44.61
CA GLY A 692 -83.63 16.24 -45.91
C GLY A 692 -82.91 17.58 -45.86
N GLY A 693 -81.59 17.58 -45.64
CA GLY A 693 -80.77 18.77 -45.84
C GLY A 693 -79.27 18.59 -45.55
N TRP A 694 -78.42 19.27 -46.31
CA TRP A 694 -76.95 19.27 -46.12
C TRP A 694 -76.48 20.46 -45.26
N ARG A 695 -76.99 20.62 -44.02
CA ARG A 695 -76.79 21.87 -43.24
C ARG A 695 -76.56 21.71 -41.72
N TYR A 696 -76.27 20.50 -41.23
CA TYR A 696 -76.20 20.23 -39.79
C TYR A 696 -74.76 20.27 -39.22
N LEU A 697 -74.06 21.41 -39.36
CA LEU A 697 -72.74 21.59 -38.75
C LEU A 697 -72.85 21.90 -37.25
N ALA A 698 -72.13 21.17 -36.40
CA ALA A 698 -71.89 21.49 -35.00
C ALA A 698 -70.38 21.71 -34.78
N VAL A 699 -70.01 22.87 -34.24
CA VAL A 699 -68.60 23.29 -34.07
C VAL A 699 -68.21 23.26 -32.61
N TYR A 700 -67.06 22.69 -32.27
CA TYR A 700 -66.54 22.63 -30.90
C TYR A 700 -65.64 23.84 -30.63
N ASN A 701 -66.09 24.71 -29.74
CA ASN A 701 -65.48 26.01 -29.46
C ASN A 701 -64.24 25.92 -28.56
N LYS A 702 -64.02 24.79 -27.88
CA LYS A 702 -62.85 24.57 -27.00
C LYS A 702 -61.62 24.02 -27.72
N LEU A 703 -61.80 23.39 -28.89
CA LEU A 703 -60.71 22.84 -29.69
C LEU A 703 -60.48 23.71 -30.92
N TYR A 704 -59.60 24.70 -30.77
CA TYR A 704 -59.17 25.58 -31.86
C TYR A 704 -57.64 25.65 -31.95
N ASN A 705 -57.19 25.81 -33.19
CA ASN A 705 -55.83 26.15 -33.54
C ASN A 705 -55.70 27.68 -33.52
N ASP A 706 -54.55 28.21 -33.10
CA ASP A 706 -54.20 29.62 -33.26
C ASP A 706 -52.66 29.79 -33.45
N ARG A 707 -52.11 30.97 -33.17
CA ARG A 707 -50.65 31.23 -33.26
C ARG A 707 -49.82 30.63 -32.12
N TYR A 708 -50.47 30.07 -31.10
CA TYR A 708 -49.88 29.48 -29.90
C TYR A 708 -50.20 27.98 -29.78
N THR A 709 -51.41 27.57 -30.18
CA THR A 709 -51.89 26.18 -30.16
C THR A 709 -51.91 25.58 -31.56
N GLN A 710 -51.39 24.35 -31.71
CA GLN A 710 -51.54 23.57 -32.94
C GLN A 710 -52.39 22.33 -32.68
N ILE A 711 -53.48 22.16 -33.44
CA ILE A 711 -54.25 20.90 -33.41
C ILE A 711 -53.52 19.86 -34.27
N ILE A 712 -52.80 18.96 -33.62
CA ILE A 712 -52.06 17.86 -34.26
C ILE A 712 -52.87 16.55 -34.34
N GLU A 713 -53.88 16.39 -33.47
CA GLU A 713 -54.70 15.19 -33.39
C GLU A 713 -56.12 15.55 -32.92
N LEU A 714 -57.12 14.89 -33.49
CA LEU A 714 -58.50 14.90 -33.02
C LEU A 714 -59.00 13.46 -32.95
N SER A 715 -59.70 13.11 -31.87
CA SER A 715 -60.29 11.79 -31.69
C SER A 715 -61.75 11.88 -31.29
N TYR A 716 -62.58 10.96 -31.78
CA TYR A 716 -63.98 10.82 -31.39
C TYR A 716 -64.40 9.35 -31.39
N ARG A 717 -65.41 9.00 -30.59
CA ARG A 717 -65.94 7.64 -30.52
C ARG A 717 -67.36 7.61 -31.07
N TRP A 718 -67.68 6.65 -31.93
CA TRP A 718 -69.06 6.42 -32.32
C TRP A 718 -69.88 5.92 -31.14
N GLY A 719 -71.04 6.54 -30.90
CA GLY A 719 -71.96 6.15 -29.83
C GLY A 719 -72.36 4.66 -29.91
N LYS A 720 -72.70 4.06 -28.77
CA LYS A 720 -73.13 2.66 -28.67
C LYS A 720 -74.43 2.40 -29.44
N ARG A 721 -75.22 3.45 -29.69
CA ARG A 721 -76.48 3.42 -30.45
C ARG A 721 -76.30 3.68 -31.95
N ALA A 722 -75.09 3.98 -32.42
CA ALA A 722 -74.84 4.32 -33.82
C ALA A 722 -75.09 3.13 -34.76
N ASP A 723 -76.03 3.28 -35.70
CA ASP A 723 -76.29 2.29 -36.74
C ASP A 723 -75.42 2.50 -38.00
N ALA A 724 -75.46 1.54 -38.92
CA ALA A 724 -74.67 1.58 -40.15
C ALA A 724 -75.12 2.66 -41.15
N GLY A 725 -76.28 3.28 -40.97
CA GLY A 725 -76.70 4.48 -41.70
C GLY A 725 -76.08 5.72 -41.06
N GLY A 726 -76.28 5.94 -39.76
CA GLY A 726 -75.72 7.07 -39.02
C GLY A 726 -74.20 7.19 -39.16
N VAL A 727 -73.46 6.08 -39.04
CA VAL A 727 -72.00 6.07 -39.29
C VAL A 727 -71.67 6.44 -40.73
N ARG A 728 -72.43 5.93 -41.70
CA ARG A 728 -72.20 6.19 -43.14
C ARG A 728 -72.56 7.59 -43.58
N GLU A 729 -73.26 8.37 -42.76
CA GLU A 729 -73.67 9.73 -43.11
C GLU A 729 -73.10 10.83 -42.18
N GLY A 730 -72.46 10.47 -41.06
CA GLY A 730 -71.73 11.40 -40.19
C GLY A 730 -70.25 11.57 -40.58
N ALA A 731 -69.77 12.81 -40.53
CA ALA A 731 -68.41 13.23 -40.90
C ALA A 731 -67.79 14.10 -39.80
N VAL A 732 -66.45 14.12 -39.73
CA VAL A 732 -65.73 15.10 -38.90
C VAL A 732 -65.44 16.35 -39.71
N ALA A 733 -65.65 17.51 -39.11
CA ALA A 733 -65.34 18.81 -39.69
C ALA A 733 -63.99 19.32 -39.13
N LEU A 734 -63.10 19.74 -40.03
CA LEU A 734 -61.71 20.09 -39.74
C LEU A 734 -61.35 21.43 -40.40
N MET A 735 -60.46 22.21 -39.78
CA MET A 735 -59.96 23.47 -40.33
C MET A 735 -61.07 24.47 -40.69
N LEU A 736 -62.10 24.53 -39.84
CA LEU A 736 -63.25 25.43 -39.98
C LEU A 736 -62.83 26.88 -39.74
N ASP A 737 -63.13 27.78 -40.67
CA ASP A 737 -62.76 29.20 -40.63
C ASP A 737 -63.57 30.07 -39.63
N GLY A 738 -64.47 29.46 -38.86
CA GLY A 738 -65.22 30.12 -37.80
C GLY A 738 -65.86 29.15 -36.81
N ASN A 739 -66.27 29.67 -35.66
CA ASN A 739 -66.91 28.93 -34.57
C ASN A 739 -68.45 28.90 -34.68
N ASN A 740 -68.98 28.86 -35.90
CA ASN A 740 -70.40 28.99 -36.18
C ASN A 740 -70.89 27.96 -37.20
N THR A 741 -72.21 27.73 -37.24
CA THR A 741 -72.83 26.71 -38.10
C THR A 741 -72.70 26.98 -39.60
N ASN A 742 -72.31 28.21 -40.00
CA ASN A 742 -72.02 28.61 -41.37
C ASN A 742 -70.51 28.69 -41.65
N ALA A 743 -69.65 28.00 -40.90
CA ALA A 743 -68.21 27.97 -41.16
C ALA A 743 -67.86 27.13 -42.42
N SER A 744 -66.77 27.48 -43.08
CA SER A 744 -66.20 26.77 -44.24
C SER A 744 -64.94 26.01 -43.81
N GLY A 745 -64.68 24.84 -44.38
CA GLY A 745 -63.56 24.00 -43.98
C GLY A 745 -63.51 22.68 -44.74
N TYR A 746 -62.85 21.68 -44.16
CA TYR A 746 -62.90 20.31 -44.67
C TYR A 746 -63.95 19.48 -43.93
N TRP A 747 -64.65 18.61 -44.66
CA TRP A 747 -65.33 17.44 -44.09
C TRP A 747 -64.58 16.18 -44.49
N LEU A 748 -64.28 15.34 -43.50
CA LEU A 748 -63.62 14.05 -43.67
C LEU A 748 -64.59 12.95 -43.21
N TRP A 749 -64.93 12.05 -44.13
CA TRP A 749 -66.09 11.19 -43.99
C TRP A 749 -65.77 9.76 -44.42
N HIS A 750 -66.06 8.76 -43.58
CA HIS A 750 -65.83 7.36 -43.89
C HIS A 750 -67.12 6.64 -44.28
N ARG A 751 -67.25 6.26 -45.55
CA ARG A 751 -68.42 5.52 -46.06
C ARG A 751 -68.06 4.55 -47.19
N TYR A 752 -68.76 3.43 -47.24
CA TYR A 752 -68.59 2.36 -48.24
C TYR A 752 -67.14 1.88 -48.38
N GLY A 753 -66.42 1.80 -47.25
CA GLY A 753 -65.03 1.36 -47.21
C GLY A 753 -64.02 2.36 -47.78
N ARG A 754 -64.34 3.66 -47.75
CA ARG A 754 -63.50 4.74 -48.26
C ARG A 754 -63.58 5.95 -47.35
N VAL A 755 -62.47 6.69 -47.24
CA VAL A 755 -62.43 8.03 -46.64
C VAL A 755 -62.53 9.07 -47.76
N TRP A 756 -63.47 10.00 -47.62
CA TRP A 756 -63.79 11.05 -48.59
C TRP A 756 -63.41 12.40 -47.95
N LEU A 757 -62.70 13.26 -48.68
CA LEU A 757 -62.35 14.62 -48.25
C LEU A 757 -63.09 15.63 -49.13
N TRP A 758 -63.86 16.51 -48.51
CA TRP A 758 -64.63 17.55 -49.20
C TRP A 758 -64.28 18.92 -48.63
N ALA A 759 -64.17 19.91 -49.49
CA ALA A 759 -64.14 21.32 -49.10
C ALA A 759 -65.57 21.86 -49.11
N ILE A 760 -66.00 22.44 -47.99
CA ILE A 760 -67.36 23.00 -47.84
C ILE A 760 -67.33 24.51 -47.69
N ASN A 761 -68.42 25.15 -48.11
CA ASN A 761 -68.54 26.60 -48.18
C ASN A 761 -69.76 27.04 -47.38
N LYS A 762 -69.56 27.94 -46.41
CA LYS A 762 -70.62 28.51 -45.57
C LYS A 762 -71.54 27.48 -44.88
N GLY A 763 -70.97 26.43 -44.30
CA GLY A 763 -71.71 25.39 -43.58
C GLY A 763 -72.60 24.48 -44.42
N SER A 764 -72.54 24.57 -45.77
CA SER A 764 -73.39 23.78 -46.66
C SER A 764 -72.62 23.06 -47.77
N TYR A 765 -73.26 21.99 -48.25
CA TYR A 765 -72.85 21.26 -49.45
C TYR A 765 -73.14 22.03 -50.76
N GLU A 766 -74.03 23.02 -50.73
CA GLU A 766 -74.33 23.86 -51.90
C GLU A 766 -73.11 24.72 -52.28
N GLY A 767 -72.29 24.20 -53.20
CA GLY A 767 -70.99 24.75 -53.58
C GLY A 767 -69.78 24.04 -52.95
N ALA A 768 -69.96 22.87 -52.35
CA ALA A 768 -68.87 22.03 -51.87
C ALA A 768 -68.11 21.34 -53.02
N THR A 769 -66.82 21.07 -52.81
CA THR A 769 -65.91 20.47 -53.79
C THR A 769 -65.39 19.13 -53.26
N ASP A 770 -65.53 18.06 -54.04
CA ASP A 770 -64.89 16.77 -53.78
C ASP A 770 -63.38 16.90 -54.03
N LEU A 771 -62.56 16.71 -52.99
CA LEU A 771 -61.10 16.80 -53.08
C LEU A 771 -60.44 15.44 -53.24
N GLY A 772 -61.18 14.35 -53.06
CA GLY A 772 -60.67 13.00 -53.24
C GLY A 772 -61.33 11.94 -52.37
N ARG A 773 -61.08 10.68 -52.74
CA ARG A 773 -61.61 9.49 -52.07
C ARG A 773 -60.52 8.43 -52.01
N TRP A 774 -60.10 8.05 -50.80
CA TRP A 774 -59.05 7.08 -50.56
C TRP A 774 -59.66 5.75 -50.11
N PRO A 775 -59.14 4.59 -50.59
CA PRO A 775 -59.56 3.29 -50.09
C PRO A 775 -59.26 3.20 -48.58
N GLY A 776 -60.23 2.73 -47.82
CA GLY A 776 -60.17 2.61 -46.36
C GLY A 776 -60.30 1.17 -45.88
N LEU A 777 -60.46 1.02 -44.56
CA LEU A 777 -60.94 -0.23 -43.96
C LEU A 777 -62.47 -0.34 -44.15
N SER A 778 -63.11 -1.35 -43.54
CA SER A 778 -64.57 -1.35 -43.41
C SER A 778 -65.07 -0.10 -42.67
N ASP A 779 -66.28 0.36 -42.98
CA ASP A 779 -66.94 1.44 -42.23
C ASP A 779 -66.87 1.19 -40.70
N PRO A 780 -66.65 2.25 -39.88
CA PRO A 780 -66.68 2.13 -38.43
C PRO A 780 -68.00 1.55 -37.91
N LYS A 781 -68.01 1.13 -36.64
CA LYS A 781 -69.17 0.58 -35.94
C LYS A 781 -69.38 1.31 -34.62
N ALA A 782 -70.56 1.12 -34.02
CA ALA A 782 -70.84 1.56 -32.66
C ALA A 782 -69.71 1.20 -31.68
N GLY A 783 -69.21 2.18 -30.94
CA GLY A 783 -68.11 2.04 -29.99
C GLY A 783 -66.69 2.22 -30.57
N ASP A 784 -66.50 2.22 -31.88
CA ASP A 784 -65.17 2.42 -32.49
C ASP A 784 -64.61 3.81 -32.19
N LEU A 785 -63.33 3.87 -31.82
CA LEU A 785 -62.56 5.10 -31.72
C LEU A 785 -62.01 5.47 -33.09
N VAL A 786 -62.37 6.65 -33.59
CA VAL A 786 -61.76 7.27 -34.76
C VAL A 786 -60.76 8.31 -34.29
N THR A 787 -59.56 8.30 -34.87
CA THR A 787 -58.51 9.29 -34.61
C THR A 787 -58.01 9.83 -35.93
N ILE A 788 -57.90 11.16 -36.05
CA ILE A 788 -57.36 11.86 -37.21
C ILE A 788 -56.11 12.59 -36.74
N LYS A 789 -54.95 12.22 -37.28
CA LYS A 789 -53.72 13.01 -37.13
C LYS A 789 -53.63 14.01 -38.27
N ILE A 790 -53.41 15.26 -37.92
CA ILE A 790 -53.39 16.39 -38.84
C ILE A 790 -51.94 16.80 -39.04
N ARG A 791 -51.46 16.79 -40.28
CA ARG A 791 -50.11 17.25 -40.62
C ARG A 791 -50.18 18.29 -41.73
N GLN A 792 -49.64 19.48 -41.47
CA GLN A 792 -49.57 20.58 -42.43
C GLN A 792 -48.14 20.64 -42.98
N GLU A 793 -47.86 19.79 -43.96
CA GLU A 793 -46.55 19.70 -44.60
C GLU A 793 -46.38 20.80 -45.66
N PRO A 794 -45.17 21.10 -46.17
CA PRO A 794 -44.98 22.10 -47.22
C PRO A 794 -45.78 21.84 -48.51
N ASP A 795 -46.06 20.59 -48.86
CA ASP A 795 -46.69 20.17 -50.13
C ASP A 795 -48.21 19.91 -50.03
N ALA A 796 -48.74 19.50 -48.87
CA ALA A 796 -50.17 19.23 -48.69
C ALA A 796 -50.62 19.32 -47.22
N ASN A 797 -51.92 19.47 -47.00
CA ASN A 797 -52.54 19.10 -45.73
C ASN A 797 -52.85 17.60 -45.76
N TYR A 798 -52.43 16.86 -44.75
CA TYR A 798 -52.67 15.43 -44.58
C TYR A 798 -53.57 15.15 -43.39
N PHE A 799 -54.44 14.16 -43.56
CA PHE A 799 -55.36 13.64 -42.56
C PHE A 799 -55.18 12.13 -42.48
N ASP A 800 -54.33 11.68 -41.56
CA ASP A 800 -54.06 10.27 -41.34
C ASP A 800 -55.20 9.73 -40.45
N TYR A 801 -56.12 8.95 -41.05
CA TYR A 801 -57.37 8.49 -40.43
C TYR A 801 -57.21 7.07 -39.87
N TYR A 802 -57.43 6.90 -38.58
CA TYR A 802 -57.31 5.65 -37.84
C TYR A 802 -58.67 5.19 -37.30
N ILE A 803 -58.88 3.87 -37.27
CA ILE A 803 -60.00 3.22 -36.56
C ILE A 803 -59.40 2.26 -35.54
N ASN A 804 -59.70 2.43 -34.25
CA ASN A 804 -59.15 1.67 -33.13
C ASN A 804 -57.62 1.53 -33.21
N ASN A 805 -56.92 2.66 -33.37
CA ASN A 805 -55.46 2.78 -33.55
C ASN A 805 -54.87 2.11 -34.81
N LYS A 806 -55.69 1.54 -35.70
CA LYS A 806 -55.24 1.01 -36.99
C LYS A 806 -55.44 2.05 -38.09
N LEU A 807 -54.37 2.40 -38.81
CA LEU A 807 -54.45 3.31 -39.95
C LEU A 807 -55.40 2.74 -41.01
N ALA A 808 -56.44 3.49 -41.35
CA ALA A 808 -57.45 3.11 -42.32
C ALA A 808 -57.18 3.75 -43.69
N ALA A 809 -56.88 5.06 -43.71
CA ALA A 809 -56.51 5.79 -44.93
C ALA A 809 -55.66 7.02 -44.59
N ILE A 810 -54.96 7.56 -45.59
CA ILE A 810 -54.33 8.88 -45.53
C ILE A 810 -55.02 9.74 -46.59
N ALA A 811 -55.93 10.61 -46.15
CA ALA A 811 -56.53 11.62 -47.02
C ALA A 811 -55.60 12.84 -47.12
N LYS A 812 -55.63 13.56 -48.25
CA LYS A 812 -54.83 14.77 -48.41
C LYS A 812 -55.49 15.80 -49.31
N ASP A 813 -55.20 17.07 -49.06
CA ASP A 813 -55.43 18.17 -50.00
C ASP A 813 -54.10 18.85 -50.34
N SER A 814 -53.63 18.64 -51.57
CA SER A 814 -52.44 19.29 -52.13
C SER A 814 -52.71 20.73 -52.63
N THR A 815 -53.96 21.18 -52.67
CA THR A 815 -54.32 22.58 -52.97
C THR A 815 -54.31 23.47 -51.73
N LYS A 816 -54.35 22.86 -50.52
CA LYS A 816 -54.42 23.54 -49.22
C LYS A 816 -55.54 24.58 -49.14
N MET A 817 -56.74 24.20 -49.58
CA MET A 817 -57.91 25.10 -49.65
C MET A 817 -58.33 25.68 -48.29
N PHE A 818 -58.03 24.97 -47.19
CA PHE A 818 -58.25 25.39 -45.81
C PHE A 818 -57.02 25.06 -44.94
N PRO A 819 -56.84 25.70 -43.77
CA PRO A 819 -57.66 26.77 -43.21
C PRO A 819 -57.46 28.09 -43.99
N LYS A 820 -58.47 28.95 -44.01
CA LYS A 820 -58.40 30.30 -44.60
C LYS A 820 -58.06 31.39 -43.57
N SER A 821 -57.79 30.98 -42.33
CA SER A 821 -57.55 31.81 -41.15
C SER A 821 -56.48 31.12 -40.30
N GLU A 822 -55.67 31.90 -39.58
CA GLU A 822 -54.73 31.36 -38.57
C GLU A 822 -55.47 30.67 -37.42
N VAL A 823 -56.66 31.19 -37.08
CA VAL A 823 -57.57 30.59 -36.11
C VAL A 823 -58.57 29.70 -36.84
N TRP A 824 -58.63 28.42 -36.48
CA TRP A 824 -59.59 27.47 -37.05
C TRP A 824 -60.07 26.42 -36.03
N TYR A 825 -61.28 25.93 -36.28
CA TYR A 825 -62.03 25.06 -35.37
C TYR A 825 -62.24 23.65 -35.94
N THR A 826 -62.74 22.76 -35.10
CA THR A 826 -63.14 21.39 -35.46
C THR A 826 -64.56 21.12 -34.98
N GLY A 827 -65.19 20.06 -35.49
CA GLY A 827 -66.58 19.74 -35.15
C GLY A 827 -67.10 18.49 -35.83
N PHE A 828 -68.42 18.34 -35.83
CA PHE A 828 -69.13 17.24 -36.49
C PHE A 828 -70.12 17.77 -37.51
N PHE A 829 -70.32 16.99 -38.56
CA PHE A 829 -71.32 17.22 -39.59
C PHE A 829 -72.08 15.92 -39.87
N ARG A 830 -73.32 16.02 -40.33
CA ARG A 830 -74.08 14.86 -40.84
C ARG A 830 -74.87 15.21 -42.08
N TYR A 831 -74.87 14.29 -43.04
CA TYR A 831 -75.76 14.27 -44.20
C TYR A 831 -76.99 13.35 -43.96
N GLY A 832 -78.02 13.51 -44.79
CA GLY A 832 -79.24 12.70 -44.79
C GLY A 832 -80.23 13.12 -43.72
#